data_AF-A0A1M3MS72-F1
#
_entry.id   AF-A0A1M3MS72-F1
#
_cell.length_a   1.000
_cell.length_b   1.000
_cell.length_c   1.000
_cell.angle_alpha   90.00
_cell.angle_beta   90.00
_cell.angle_gamma   90.00
#
_symmetry.space_group_name_H-M   'P 1'
#
loop_
_entity.id
_entity.type
_entity.pdbx_description
1 polymer ?
#
loop_
_entity_poly.entity_id
_entity_poly.type
_entity_poly.pdbx_seq_one_letter_code
_entity_poly.pdbx_strand_id
1 'polypeptide(L)'
;MFAIIISEKGGAERRESFDKNEINVGRVQGNDLMLPKGNVSKHHARLLFRDGRFIVTDLKSTNGTYVNGRKIAQATIVREGDKIYIGDFVLRLETNGAGAVSQEPTAAGDEESIRTVAREQAAPPRPPAPLPNPPAVTLKAPTHPPGAPPPRPQNISNPPPPLGAPAAAPLAPSPSPARPQEPGGAMPPTYSLDQDPDDSAPLQKPRPSVAPPAPPIGGGGSGGGIRPHTMPLNQMSPPPIGPRPMGAGGPPPPVVTAQSPAAPAPPIAAPPPIAAPPPPAPVPAPPAPVAPAPAPAPAPVAPAPAPAVSPSPPGRATAPPSRVPPKETPAQAGRRLALMTLLDRIADAVDLSPLRASPNVPDALAAQIERAARDQANAMREEGDAPEGIDLDAVVRDAHRELVGLGAFGPLLEDEEVSEIHCVRFDQLFAVRGGSSSTEPTAFSSEEALHRVVARLAQQSGEPWKPGETVVERRLPRATVVAIAPPAATNHVVSIRKRRRVEASLDELTRAGSISKGMAQFLEACVAARANVLVSGNAPLPLLSALAAASNGGNGGERVVVVQDVEEIGVGNAHVANLSLGEHCVRAASKLRADRLVVTQLAGGVAAATVDAMAEGTDGVLGALAAPTLRQGIGRLVNQLVLHRPGLSLEATREVVGEAFDIAIEIGSFPDGRLRVMRIAELGGTDAKGIVARDLFVFNADASGGGGDGTFSATGVVPRIANELAARGMKLDGALFKRTGR
;
A
#
# COMPACT_ATOMS: atom_id res chain seq x y z
N MET A 1 -9.58 -16.48 31.07
CA MET A 1 -10.85 -17.09 31.48
C MET A 1 -11.32 -16.60 32.85
N PHE A 2 -12.58 -16.15 32.93
CA PHE A 2 -13.38 -16.10 34.16
C PHE A 2 -14.78 -16.65 33.86
N ALA A 3 -15.58 -16.93 34.89
CA ALA A 3 -16.97 -17.37 34.75
C ALA A 3 -17.94 -16.39 35.42
N ILE A 4 -19.16 -16.33 34.88
CA ILE A 4 -20.30 -15.63 35.47
C ILE A 4 -21.40 -16.64 35.71
N ILE A 5 -21.91 -16.67 36.95
CA ILE A 5 -23.17 -17.35 37.28
C ILE A 5 -24.30 -16.31 37.19
N ILE A 6 -25.24 -16.55 36.30
CA ILE A 6 -26.44 -15.74 36.08
C ILE A 6 -27.62 -16.45 36.74
N SER A 7 -28.24 -15.77 37.71
CA SER A 7 -29.41 -16.24 38.46
C SER A 7 -30.60 -15.34 38.13
N GLU A 8 -31.66 -15.86 37.52
CA GLU A 8 -32.90 -15.11 37.29
C GLU A 8 -33.83 -15.26 38.51
N LYS A 9 -34.52 -14.18 38.91
CA LYS A 9 -35.47 -14.18 40.04
C LYS A 9 -36.65 -15.14 39.83
N GLY A 10 -36.46 -16.41 40.25
CA GLY A 10 -37.41 -17.51 40.06
C GLY A 10 -37.09 -18.45 38.89
N GLY A 11 -35.95 -18.28 38.23
CA GLY A 11 -35.45 -19.17 37.18
C GLY A 11 -34.28 -20.05 37.63
N ALA A 12 -33.74 -20.85 36.71
CA ALA A 12 -32.54 -21.64 36.95
C ALA A 12 -31.27 -20.77 36.89
N GLU A 13 -30.23 -21.15 37.65
CA GLU A 13 -28.90 -20.56 37.49
C GLU A 13 -28.19 -21.15 36.26
N ARG A 14 -27.56 -20.30 35.45
CA ARG A 14 -26.72 -20.71 34.31
C ARG A 14 -25.31 -20.14 34.47
N ARG A 15 -24.28 -20.90 34.06
CA ARG A 15 -22.87 -20.50 34.11
C ARG A 15 -22.34 -20.27 32.70
N GLU A 16 -21.74 -19.12 32.45
CA GLU A 16 -21.08 -18.77 31.19
C GLU A 16 -19.62 -18.41 31.45
N SER A 17 -18.70 -18.93 30.62
CA SER A 17 -17.26 -18.73 30.74
C SER A 17 -16.75 -17.82 29.62
N PHE A 18 -15.89 -16.85 29.97
CA PHE A 18 -15.40 -15.82 29.06
C PHE A 18 -13.87 -15.75 29.06
N ASP A 19 -13.28 -15.73 27.87
CA ASP A 19 -11.84 -15.54 27.66
C ASP A 19 -11.45 -14.12 27.23
N LYS A 20 -12.43 -13.24 27.06
CA LYS A 20 -12.21 -11.80 26.85
C LYS A 20 -12.01 -11.12 28.20
N ASN A 21 -11.11 -10.13 28.24
CA ASN A 21 -10.95 -9.26 29.42
C ASN A 21 -12.08 -8.22 29.55
N GLU A 22 -12.86 -7.97 28.50
CA GLU A 22 -14.01 -7.07 28.52
C GLU A 22 -15.22 -7.76 27.90
N ILE A 23 -16.39 -7.63 28.54
CA ILE A 23 -17.68 -8.11 28.03
C ILE A 23 -18.78 -7.05 28.20
N ASN A 24 -19.72 -7.02 27.27
CA ASN A 24 -20.91 -6.18 27.33
C ASN A 24 -22.14 -7.02 27.70
N VAL A 25 -23.02 -6.44 28.53
CA VAL A 25 -24.20 -7.09 29.09
C VAL A 25 -25.45 -6.31 28.67
N GLY A 26 -26.46 -7.00 28.10
CA GLY A 26 -27.66 -6.32 27.62
C GLY A 26 -28.71 -7.26 27.02
N ARG A 27 -29.85 -6.70 26.60
CA ARG A 27 -31.00 -7.48 26.11
C ARG A 27 -30.87 -7.99 24.67
N VAL A 28 -30.20 -7.24 23.78
CA VAL A 28 -30.13 -7.62 22.35
C VAL A 28 -29.03 -8.65 22.07
N GLN A 29 -29.21 -9.45 21.03
CA GLN A 29 -28.10 -10.20 20.43
C GLN A 29 -26.99 -9.22 20.01
N GLY A 30 -25.73 -9.63 20.17
CA GLY A 30 -24.56 -8.76 19.99
C GLY A 30 -23.94 -8.24 21.29
N ASN A 31 -24.61 -8.40 22.44
CA ASN A 31 -23.93 -8.37 23.74
C ASN A 31 -23.26 -9.72 23.99
N ASP A 32 -22.06 -9.71 24.61
CA ASP A 32 -21.34 -10.92 25.02
C ASP A 32 -22.14 -11.76 26.03
N LEU A 33 -22.84 -11.10 26.96
CA LEU A 33 -23.79 -11.72 27.88
C LEU A 33 -25.21 -11.19 27.59
N MET A 34 -26.06 -12.05 27.00
CA MET A 34 -27.43 -11.70 26.61
C MET A 34 -28.45 -12.03 27.71
N LEU A 35 -29.21 -11.01 28.13
CA LEU A 35 -30.20 -11.06 29.20
C LEU A 35 -31.59 -10.59 28.68
N PRO A 36 -32.42 -11.49 28.11
CA PRO A 36 -33.53 -11.13 27.21
C PRO A 36 -34.81 -10.57 27.88
N LYS A 37 -34.74 -9.93 29.04
CA LYS A 37 -35.92 -9.42 29.79
C LYS A 37 -36.13 -7.92 29.57
N GLY A 38 -37.39 -7.47 29.50
CA GLY A 38 -37.76 -6.10 29.11
C GLY A 38 -37.18 -4.99 30.00
N ASN A 39 -36.92 -5.29 31.28
CA ASN A 39 -36.25 -4.40 32.25
C ASN A 39 -34.72 -4.30 32.06
N VAL A 40 -34.15 -4.99 31.08
CA VAL A 40 -32.76 -4.83 30.65
C VAL A 40 -32.71 -3.97 29.38
N SER A 41 -31.94 -2.87 29.41
CA SER A 41 -31.66 -2.01 28.25
C SER A 41 -30.91 -2.76 27.13
N LYS A 42 -30.92 -2.24 25.90
CA LYS A 42 -30.30 -2.90 24.72
C LYS A 42 -28.83 -3.26 25.00
N HIS A 43 -28.07 -2.27 25.46
CA HIS A 43 -26.82 -2.43 26.19
C HIS A 43 -27.08 -1.84 27.59
N HIS A 44 -26.69 -2.53 28.66
CA HIS A 44 -27.05 -2.18 30.03
C HIS A 44 -25.82 -1.91 30.89
N ALA A 45 -24.86 -2.82 30.88
CA ALA A 45 -23.63 -2.72 31.65
C ALA A 45 -22.43 -3.26 30.85
N ARG A 46 -21.24 -2.87 31.29
CA ARG A 46 -19.96 -3.42 30.84
C ARG A 46 -19.21 -3.98 32.05
N LEU A 47 -18.62 -5.14 31.88
CA LEU A 47 -17.74 -5.77 32.86
C LEU A 47 -16.33 -5.85 32.25
N LEU A 48 -15.36 -5.22 32.93
CA LEU A 48 -13.95 -5.26 32.59
C LEU A 48 -13.18 -6.01 33.67
N PHE A 49 -12.49 -7.10 33.31
CA PHE A 49 -11.54 -7.80 34.14
C PHE A 49 -10.12 -7.29 33.84
N ARG A 50 -9.50 -6.64 34.81
CA ARG A 50 -8.19 -6.01 34.68
C ARG A 50 -7.42 -6.07 36.00
N ASP A 51 -6.12 -6.33 35.94
CA ASP A 51 -5.20 -6.31 37.08
C ASP A 51 -5.71 -7.18 38.27
N GLY A 52 -6.32 -8.33 37.95
CA GLY A 52 -6.91 -9.28 38.91
C GLY A 52 -8.23 -8.82 39.56
N ARG A 53 -8.91 -7.82 38.99
CA ARG A 53 -10.12 -7.20 39.55
C ARG A 53 -11.19 -7.07 38.49
N PHE A 54 -12.45 -7.16 38.91
CA PHE A 54 -13.58 -6.83 38.05
C PHE A 54 -14.00 -5.36 38.26
N ILE A 55 -14.41 -4.71 37.18
CA ILE A 55 -14.94 -3.34 37.17
C ILE A 55 -16.25 -3.37 36.41
N VAL A 56 -17.35 -3.04 37.10
CA VAL A 56 -18.69 -2.91 36.50
C VAL A 56 -18.95 -1.44 36.20
N THR A 57 -19.38 -1.15 34.97
CA THR A 57 -19.79 0.20 34.54
C THR A 57 -21.19 0.14 33.96
N ASP A 58 -22.10 0.96 34.47
CA ASP A 58 -23.45 1.12 33.91
C ASP A 58 -23.38 1.95 32.62
N LEU A 59 -24.04 1.50 31.56
CA LEU A 59 -24.02 2.14 30.24
C LEU A 59 -25.19 3.12 30.04
N LYS A 60 -25.51 3.92 31.08
CA LYS A 60 -26.71 4.76 31.18
C LYS A 60 -28.00 3.94 31.01
N SER A 61 -28.08 2.81 31.71
CA SER A 61 -29.22 1.91 31.62
C SER A 61 -30.48 2.51 32.26
N THR A 62 -31.64 2.11 31.74
CA THR A 62 -32.95 2.69 32.09
C THR A 62 -33.29 2.48 33.57
N ASN A 63 -32.99 1.30 34.11
CA ASN A 63 -33.24 0.96 35.50
C ASN A 63 -32.00 1.16 36.39
N GLY A 64 -30.80 1.10 35.83
CA GLY A 64 -29.54 1.11 36.56
C GLY A 64 -29.02 -0.29 36.89
N THR A 65 -27.71 -0.42 36.89
CA THR A 65 -26.96 -1.52 37.49
C THR A 65 -26.80 -1.28 38.99
N TYR A 66 -26.91 -2.32 39.81
CA TYR A 66 -26.70 -2.25 41.26
C TYR A 66 -25.66 -3.28 41.68
N VAL A 67 -24.79 -2.95 42.64
CA VAL A 67 -23.84 -3.89 43.25
C VAL A 67 -24.16 -4.01 44.73
N ASN A 68 -24.38 -5.24 45.21
CA ASN A 68 -24.82 -5.54 46.59
C ASN A 68 -26.01 -4.66 47.05
N GLY A 69 -26.99 -4.46 46.16
CA GLY A 69 -28.19 -3.66 46.41
C GLY A 69 -28.03 -2.14 46.29
N ARG A 70 -26.84 -1.60 46.03
CA ARG A 70 -26.59 -0.16 45.83
C ARG A 70 -26.44 0.17 44.35
N LYS A 71 -27.18 1.15 43.84
CA LYS A 71 -27.06 1.62 42.44
C LYS A 71 -25.67 2.20 42.21
N ILE A 72 -24.98 1.80 41.14
CA ILE A 72 -23.70 2.40 40.76
C ILE A 72 -23.93 3.63 39.89
N ALA A 73 -23.19 4.71 40.16
CA ALA A 73 -23.21 5.95 39.38
C ALA A 73 -21.93 6.14 38.54
N GLN A 74 -20.91 5.32 38.78
CA GLN A 74 -19.60 5.34 38.13
C GLN A 74 -19.02 3.92 38.08
N ALA A 75 -17.96 3.73 37.28
CA ALA A 75 -17.22 2.48 37.21
C ALA A 75 -16.79 2.01 38.61
N THR A 76 -17.26 0.85 39.03
CA THR A 76 -17.16 0.34 40.41
C THR A 76 -16.39 -0.97 40.43
N ILE A 77 -15.38 -1.09 41.30
CA ILE A 77 -14.62 -2.33 41.49
C ILE A 77 -15.48 -3.35 42.24
N VAL A 78 -15.53 -4.58 41.73
CA VAL A 78 -16.33 -5.70 42.24
C VAL A 78 -15.41 -6.89 42.50
N ARG A 79 -15.71 -7.66 43.56
CA ARG A 79 -14.98 -8.88 43.94
C ARG A 79 -15.77 -10.13 43.61
N GLU A 80 -15.09 -11.26 43.62
CA GLU A 80 -15.73 -12.58 43.56
C GLU A 80 -16.65 -12.78 44.77
N GLY A 81 -17.85 -13.29 44.52
CA GLY A 81 -18.92 -13.39 45.53
C GLY A 81 -19.83 -12.16 45.67
N ASP A 82 -19.44 -10.97 45.18
CA ASP A 82 -20.35 -9.81 45.12
C ASP A 82 -21.52 -10.09 44.13
N LYS A 83 -22.69 -9.48 44.40
CA LYS A 83 -23.90 -9.65 43.61
C LYS A 83 -24.19 -8.40 42.77
N ILE A 84 -24.12 -8.55 41.46
CA ILE A 84 -24.46 -7.49 40.49
C ILE A 84 -25.89 -7.71 40.01
N TYR A 85 -26.77 -6.73 40.17
CA TYR A 85 -28.17 -6.81 39.79
C TYR A 85 -28.41 -5.99 38.51
N ILE A 86 -29.00 -6.64 37.49
CA ILE A 86 -29.33 -6.08 36.17
C ILE A 86 -30.76 -6.56 35.82
N GLY A 87 -31.75 -5.69 36.02
CA GLY A 87 -33.17 -6.10 35.95
C GLY A 87 -33.49 -7.18 37.00
N ASP A 88 -34.13 -8.26 36.58
CA ASP A 88 -34.42 -9.44 37.43
C ASP A 88 -33.24 -10.44 37.54
N PHE A 89 -32.09 -10.15 36.91
CA PHE A 89 -30.91 -11.02 36.95
C PHE A 89 -29.93 -10.60 38.04
N VAL A 90 -29.40 -11.59 38.75
CA VAL A 90 -28.26 -11.46 39.66
C VAL A 90 -27.07 -12.19 39.04
N LEU A 91 -26.00 -11.45 38.77
CA LEU A 91 -24.72 -11.98 38.31
C LEU A 91 -23.77 -12.13 39.49
N ARG A 92 -23.08 -13.27 39.56
CA ARG A 92 -21.93 -13.52 40.46
C ARG A 92 -20.72 -13.85 39.62
N LEU A 93 -19.54 -13.40 40.05
CA LEU A 93 -18.28 -13.55 39.32
C LEU A 93 -17.37 -14.55 40.02
N GLU A 94 -16.67 -15.37 39.23
CA GLU A 94 -15.67 -16.36 39.66
C GLU A 94 -14.45 -16.29 38.72
N THR A 95 -13.23 -16.22 39.24
CA THR A 95 -12.03 -16.51 38.43
C THR A 95 -11.70 -17.99 38.52
N ASN A 96 -11.25 -18.59 37.42
CA ASN A 96 -10.91 -20.01 37.40
C ASN A 96 -9.48 -20.22 37.93
N GLY A 97 -9.33 -20.20 39.25
CA GLY A 97 -8.04 -20.40 39.92
C GLY A 97 -7.47 -21.81 39.68
N ALA A 98 -6.38 -21.90 38.93
CA ALA A 98 -5.65 -23.15 38.71
C ALA A 98 -4.87 -23.54 39.98
N GLY A 99 -5.47 -24.35 40.86
CA GLY A 99 -4.81 -24.71 42.13
C GLY A 99 -5.56 -25.66 43.08
N ALA A 100 -6.62 -26.35 42.65
CA ALA A 100 -7.26 -27.39 43.48
C ALA A 100 -6.54 -28.74 43.30
N VAL A 101 -5.49 -28.96 44.09
CA VAL A 101 -4.77 -30.25 44.15
C VAL A 101 -5.58 -31.26 44.97
N SER A 102 -5.58 -32.53 44.58
CA SER A 102 -6.25 -33.61 45.30
C SER A 102 -5.81 -33.69 46.77
N GLN A 103 -6.76 -33.73 47.69
CA GLN A 103 -6.53 -34.19 49.06
C GLN A 103 -7.02 -35.63 49.22
N GLU A 104 -6.08 -36.55 49.41
CA GLU A 104 -6.24 -37.64 50.38
C GLU A 104 -5.28 -37.38 51.56
N PRO A 105 -5.56 -37.92 52.77
CA PRO A 105 -4.94 -37.44 53.99
C PRO A 105 -3.60 -38.11 54.32
N THR A 106 -2.73 -37.41 55.07
CA THR A 106 -2.00 -37.97 56.25
C THR A 106 -1.29 -36.85 57.05
N ALA A 107 -1.29 -37.05 58.37
CA ALA A 107 -0.58 -36.39 59.49
C ALA A 107 0.44 -35.24 59.31
N ALA A 108 0.21 -34.17 60.09
CA ALA A 108 1.08 -33.56 61.14
C ALA A 108 2.55 -33.15 60.88
N GLY A 109 2.95 -32.02 61.50
CA GLY A 109 4.36 -31.71 61.85
C GLY A 109 4.81 -30.26 61.58
N ASP A 110 4.76 -29.41 62.61
CA ASP A 110 5.81 -28.49 63.12
C ASP A 110 6.74 -27.79 62.10
N GLU A 111 6.64 -26.47 61.85
CA GLU A 111 7.18 -25.32 62.63
C GLU A 111 8.57 -24.82 62.18
N GLU A 112 8.97 -23.60 62.63
CA GLU A 112 10.27 -22.91 62.37
C GLU A 112 10.56 -22.47 60.89
N SER A 113 11.37 -21.47 60.51
CA SER A 113 11.97 -20.24 61.13
C SER A 113 12.77 -19.45 60.05
N ILE A 114 13.16 -18.15 60.10
CA ILE A 114 12.89 -16.98 60.98
C ILE A 114 13.35 -15.66 60.28
N ARG A 115 12.52 -14.58 60.29
CA ARG A 115 12.87 -13.12 60.17
C ARG A 115 13.55 -12.58 58.87
N THR A 116 13.80 -11.28 58.63
CA THR A 116 13.11 -9.97 58.87
C THR A 116 13.91 -8.82 58.22
N VAL A 117 13.27 -7.84 57.54
CA VAL A 117 13.24 -6.35 57.77
C VAL A 117 12.39 -5.68 56.67
N ALA A 118 11.30 -4.96 56.96
CA ALA A 118 11.17 -3.52 57.33
C ALA A 118 11.53 -2.55 56.17
N ARG A 119 10.80 -1.46 55.84
CA ARG A 119 9.81 -0.61 56.56
C ARG A 119 8.58 -0.32 55.66
N GLU A 120 7.31 -0.32 56.15
CA GLU A 120 6.61 0.70 56.98
C GLU A 120 6.41 2.03 56.20
N GLN A 121 5.24 2.67 56.04
CA GLN A 121 3.87 2.62 56.64
C GLN A 121 2.80 2.88 55.51
N ALA A 122 1.47 3.08 55.62
CA ALA A 122 0.42 3.21 56.67
C ALA A 122 -1.00 2.81 56.11
N ALA A 123 -2.11 3.11 56.80
CA ALA A 123 -3.51 2.82 56.39
C ALA A 123 -4.56 3.81 56.99
N PRO A 124 -5.84 3.77 56.57
CA PRO A 124 -6.97 3.59 57.53
C PRO A 124 -8.16 2.73 56.94
N PRO A 125 -9.40 2.71 57.49
CA PRO A 125 -9.86 1.80 58.56
C PRO A 125 -11.06 0.87 58.18
N ARG A 126 -11.59 0.08 59.13
CA ARG A 126 -12.66 -0.96 58.94
C ARG A 126 -14.07 -0.56 59.44
N PRO A 127 -15.17 -1.12 58.88
CA PRO A 127 -16.51 -1.22 59.49
C PRO A 127 -16.78 -2.58 60.20
N PRO A 128 -17.93 -2.75 60.93
CA PRO A 128 -18.25 -3.89 61.80
C PRO A 128 -19.08 -5.03 61.16
N ALA A 129 -19.41 -6.07 61.95
CA ALA A 129 -19.99 -7.36 61.54
C ALA A 129 -21.53 -7.50 61.72
N PRO A 130 -22.21 -8.45 61.02
CA PRO A 130 -23.66 -8.66 61.05
C PRO A 130 -24.16 -9.83 61.96
N LEU A 131 -25.49 -9.93 62.12
CA LEU A 131 -26.23 -10.97 62.86
C LEU A 131 -26.89 -12.02 61.92
N PRO A 132 -27.34 -13.19 62.44
CA PRO A 132 -27.75 -14.36 61.62
C PRO A 132 -29.26 -14.43 61.26
N ASN A 133 -29.60 -15.31 60.31
CA ASN A 133 -30.97 -15.57 59.80
C ASN A 133 -31.55 -16.94 60.25
N PRO A 134 -32.89 -17.06 60.41
CA PRO A 134 -33.63 -18.32 60.54
C PRO A 134 -33.99 -18.99 59.18
N PRO A 135 -34.56 -20.23 59.16
CA PRO A 135 -34.39 -21.16 58.03
C PRO A 135 -35.55 -21.26 57.00
N ALA A 136 -35.36 -22.14 56.00
CA ALA A 136 -36.18 -22.29 54.79
C ALA A 136 -37.33 -23.32 54.89
N VAL A 137 -38.20 -23.34 53.86
CA VAL A 137 -39.31 -24.29 53.66
C VAL A 137 -39.29 -24.84 52.22
N THR A 138 -39.66 -26.10 52.05
CA THR A 138 -39.54 -26.90 50.81
C THR A 138 -40.92 -27.22 50.20
N LEU A 139 -41.00 -27.51 48.89
CA LEU A 139 -41.91 -28.47 48.17
C LEU A 139 -41.71 -28.28 46.64
N LYS A 140 -41.19 -29.27 45.89
CA LYS A 140 -41.82 -30.45 45.22
C LYS A 140 -42.48 -30.18 43.85
N ALA A 141 -42.33 -31.14 42.91
CA ALA A 141 -42.88 -31.12 41.55
C ALA A 141 -43.24 -32.55 41.03
N PRO A 142 -44.16 -32.67 40.05
CA PRO A 142 -44.43 -33.88 39.24
C PRO A 142 -44.00 -33.72 37.75
N THR A 143 -43.85 -34.68 36.83
CA THR A 143 -43.43 -36.10 36.74
C THR A 143 -43.76 -36.59 35.30
N HIS A 144 -42.75 -37.02 34.51
CA HIS A 144 -42.81 -38.02 33.41
C HIS A 144 -43.60 -37.73 32.10
N PRO A 145 -43.41 -38.51 30.99
CA PRO A 145 -42.64 -39.77 30.80
C PRO A 145 -41.49 -39.74 29.72
N PRO A 146 -40.73 -40.84 29.50
CA PRO A 146 -39.51 -40.88 28.67
C PRO A 146 -39.59 -41.73 27.37
N GLY A 147 -38.56 -41.68 26.50
CA GLY A 147 -38.40 -42.61 25.37
C GLY A 147 -37.05 -42.61 24.61
N ALA A 148 -36.41 -43.79 24.55
CA ALA A 148 -35.34 -44.29 23.64
C ALA A 148 -33.96 -43.57 23.50
N PRO A 149 -32.82 -44.32 23.39
CA PRO A 149 -31.46 -43.78 23.23
C PRO A 149 -30.86 -43.91 21.80
N PRO A 150 -29.77 -43.18 21.47
CA PRO A 150 -29.04 -43.29 20.20
C PRO A 150 -27.93 -44.37 20.21
N PRO A 151 -27.56 -44.94 19.04
CA PRO A 151 -26.44 -45.89 18.91
C PRO A 151 -25.04 -45.22 18.90
N ARG A 152 -24.00 -46.03 19.12
CA ARG A 152 -22.57 -45.62 19.12
C ARG A 152 -21.81 -46.08 17.86
N PRO A 153 -20.65 -45.46 17.52
CA PRO A 153 -20.02 -45.62 16.21
C PRO A 153 -19.18 -46.91 16.06
N GLN A 154 -18.88 -47.24 14.80
CA GLN A 154 -17.84 -48.20 14.42
C GLN A 154 -16.64 -47.48 13.77
N ASN A 155 -15.47 -48.11 13.83
CA ASN A 155 -14.19 -47.56 13.39
C ASN A 155 -13.52 -48.54 12.42
N ILE A 156 -13.22 -48.12 11.19
CA ILE A 156 -12.41 -48.88 10.22
C ILE A 156 -11.47 -47.90 9.51
N SER A 157 -10.20 -48.30 9.40
CA SER A 157 -9.10 -47.48 8.88
C SER A 157 -8.66 -47.88 7.47
N ASN A 158 -8.61 -46.93 6.53
CA ASN A 158 -7.49 -46.72 5.60
C ASN A 158 -7.71 -45.50 4.67
N PRO A 159 -6.65 -44.87 4.13
CA PRO A 159 -6.76 -43.67 3.29
C PRO A 159 -7.02 -43.97 1.80
N PRO A 160 -7.71 -43.07 1.06
CA PRO A 160 -7.87 -43.16 -0.39
C PRO A 160 -6.66 -42.57 -1.17
N PRO A 161 -6.44 -42.96 -2.44
CA PRO A 161 -5.38 -42.43 -3.31
C PRO A 161 -5.71 -41.04 -3.90
N PRO A 162 -4.71 -40.32 -4.46
CA PRO A 162 -4.91 -39.00 -5.06
C PRO A 162 -5.73 -39.06 -6.37
N LEU A 163 -6.60 -38.07 -6.57
CA LEU A 163 -7.38 -37.89 -7.80
C LEU A 163 -6.54 -37.25 -8.92
N GLY A 164 -6.52 -37.91 -10.08
CA GLY A 164 -5.95 -37.37 -11.32
C GLY A 164 -6.89 -36.40 -12.04
N ALA A 165 -6.34 -35.59 -12.95
CA ALA A 165 -7.10 -34.63 -13.73
C ALA A 165 -8.00 -35.29 -14.80
N PRO A 166 -9.21 -34.76 -15.06
CA PRO A 166 -10.07 -35.23 -16.15
C PRO A 166 -9.61 -34.67 -17.51
N ALA A 167 -9.56 -35.54 -18.53
CA ALA A 167 -9.35 -35.16 -19.92
C ALA A 167 -10.67 -34.77 -20.62
N ALA A 168 -10.57 -34.04 -21.74
CA ALA A 168 -11.73 -33.53 -22.47
C ALA A 168 -12.42 -34.58 -23.37
N ALA A 169 -13.73 -34.45 -23.52
CA ALA A 169 -14.58 -35.16 -24.50
C ALA A 169 -15.69 -34.21 -25.03
N PRO A 170 -16.25 -34.43 -26.23
CA PRO A 170 -16.91 -33.35 -27.01
C PRO A 170 -18.42 -33.20 -26.79
N LEU A 171 -18.94 -32.03 -27.16
CA LEU A 171 -20.37 -31.72 -27.26
C LEU A 171 -20.85 -31.69 -28.73
N ALA A 172 -22.09 -32.10 -28.95
CA ALA A 172 -22.79 -32.07 -30.25
C ALA A 172 -23.92 -31.01 -30.24
N PRO A 173 -24.34 -30.47 -31.42
CA PRO A 173 -25.20 -29.29 -31.48
C PRO A 173 -26.71 -29.57 -31.46
N SER A 174 -27.49 -28.56 -31.07
CA SER A 174 -28.96 -28.52 -31.09
C SER A 174 -29.45 -27.05 -31.17
N PRO A 175 -30.70 -26.78 -31.60
CA PRO A 175 -30.89 -25.89 -32.75
C PRO A 175 -31.66 -24.56 -32.50
N SER A 176 -31.64 -23.70 -33.52
CA SER A 176 -32.37 -22.41 -33.55
C SER A 176 -33.85 -22.53 -33.98
N PRO A 177 -34.76 -21.75 -33.40
CA PRO A 177 -36.09 -21.42 -33.96
C PRO A 177 -36.06 -20.12 -34.80
N ALA A 178 -37.17 -19.82 -35.51
CA ALA A 178 -37.20 -18.91 -36.68
C ALA A 178 -38.03 -17.60 -36.53
N ARG A 179 -37.96 -16.75 -37.56
CA ARG A 179 -38.63 -15.44 -37.72
C ARG A 179 -39.93 -15.54 -38.56
N PRO A 180 -41.01 -14.82 -38.20
CA PRO A 180 -42.01 -14.23 -39.11
C PRO A 180 -41.83 -12.69 -39.16
N GLN A 181 -41.49 -12.08 -40.31
CA GLN A 181 -42.36 -11.59 -41.40
C GLN A 181 -42.95 -10.18 -41.16
N GLU A 182 -42.73 -9.28 -42.13
CA GLU A 182 -43.32 -7.93 -42.26
C GLU A 182 -44.60 -7.98 -43.14
N PRO A 183 -45.35 -6.87 -43.30
CA PRO A 183 -45.09 -6.06 -44.52
C PRO A 183 -45.36 -4.54 -44.43
N GLY A 184 -44.41 -3.74 -44.94
CA GLY A 184 -44.65 -2.56 -45.81
C GLY A 184 -45.03 -1.19 -45.19
N GLY A 185 -44.36 -0.10 -45.59
CA GLY A 185 -44.71 1.26 -45.12
C GLY A 185 -43.89 2.49 -45.58
N ALA A 186 -43.68 2.69 -46.89
CA ALA A 186 -43.27 3.98 -47.53
C ALA A 186 -41.89 4.62 -47.19
N MET A 187 -41.50 5.62 -47.99
CA MET A 187 -40.23 6.37 -47.91
C MET A 187 -40.38 7.72 -47.18
N PRO A 188 -39.31 8.27 -46.57
CA PRO A 188 -39.25 9.68 -46.17
C PRO A 188 -38.84 10.58 -47.37
N PRO A 189 -39.48 11.76 -47.56
CA PRO A 189 -39.11 12.72 -48.59
C PRO A 189 -38.00 13.68 -48.14
N THR A 190 -37.37 14.33 -49.13
CA THR A 190 -36.52 15.52 -48.95
C THR A 190 -37.31 16.69 -48.36
N TYR A 191 -36.67 17.49 -47.49
CA TYR A 191 -37.15 18.81 -47.11
C TYR A 191 -36.08 19.88 -47.32
N SER A 192 -36.48 20.96 -48.00
CA SER A 192 -35.75 22.23 -48.02
C SER A 192 -36.07 23.05 -46.77
N LEU A 193 -35.19 23.98 -46.41
CA LEU A 193 -35.45 25.03 -45.42
C LEU A 193 -35.50 26.39 -46.12
N ASP A 194 -36.43 27.25 -45.71
CA ASP A 194 -36.51 28.65 -46.11
C ASP A 194 -37.12 29.48 -44.95
N GLN A 195 -36.40 30.55 -44.54
CA GLN A 195 -36.89 31.75 -43.83
C GLN A 195 -37.42 31.64 -42.37
N ASP A 196 -36.52 31.81 -41.37
CA ASP A 196 -36.29 33.03 -40.53
C ASP A 196 -37.50 33.92 -40.06
N PRO A 197 -37.41 34.75 -38.97
CA PRO A 197 -36.18 35.25 -38.28
C PRO A 197 -36.19 35.36 -36.72
N ASP A 198 -35.04 35.78 -36.18
CA ASP A 198 -34.75 36.46 -34.88
C ASP A 198 -35.03 35.72 -33.54
N ASP A 199 -34.28 35.92 -32.44
CA ASP A 199 -33.27 36.95 -32.09
C ASP A 199 -32.12 36.38 -31.19
N SER A 200 -31.08 37.19 -30.94
CA SER A 200 -30.06 37.13 -29.87
C SER A 200 -28.73 36.34 -30.05
N ALA A 201 -27.71 37.10 -30.48
CA ALA A 201 -26.28 37.06 -30.06
C ALA A 201 -25.33 35.89 -30.47
N PRO A 202 -24.23 36.17 -31.21
CA PRO A 202 -23.24 35.15 -31.63
C PRO A 202 -21.90 35.18 -30.87
N LEU A 203 -21.23 34.02 -30.77
CA LEU A 203 -19.83 33.88 -30.31
C LEU A 203 -18.89 33.37 -31.43
N GLN A 204 -17.77 34.09 -31.57
CA GLN A 204 -16.45 33.77 -32.16
C GLN A 204 -16.26 32.52 -33.06
N LYS A 205 -15.72 32.74 -34.28
CA LYS A 205 -15.12 31.70 -35.14
C LYS A 205 -13.58 31.77 -35.14
N PRO A 206 -12.85 30.64 -35.28
CA PRO A 206 -11.38 30.60 -35.36
C PRO A 206 -10.84 31.00 -36.75
N ARG A 207 -9.52 31.24 -36.83
CA ARG A 207 -8.78 31.72 -38.02
C ARG A 207 -8.18 30.58 -38.87
N PRO A 208 -7.96 30.78 -40.19
CA PRO A 208 -7.21 29.85 -41.03
C PRO A 208 -5.68 29.96 -40.87
N SER A 209 -4.97 28.92 -41.32
CA SER A 209 -3.50 28.82 -41.30
C SER A 209 -2.82 29.59 -42.45
N VAL A 210 -1.54 29.97 -42.27
CA VAL A 210 -0.73 30.75 -43.22
C VAL A 210 0.64 30.08 -43.42
N ALA A 211 1.15 30.06 -44.65
CA ALA A 211 2.40 29.42 -45.04
C ALA A 211 3.66 30.24 -44.65
N PRO A 212 4.83 29.60 -44.47
CA PRO A 212 6.07 30.27 -44.07
C PRO A 212 6.73 31.08 -45.20
N PRO A 213 7.50 32.15 -44.89
CA PRO A 213 8.11 33.04 -45.88
C PRO A 213 9.46 32.54 -46.43
N ALA A 214 9.82 33.03 -47.63
CA ALA A 214 11.14 32.87 -48.23
C ALA A 214 12.10 34.02 -47.84
N PRO A 215 13.43 33.83 -47.90
CA PRO A 215 14.43 34.86 -47.58
C PRO A 215 14.60 35.91 -48.69
N PRO A 216 15.12 37.12 -48.38
CA PRO A 216 15.23 38.24 -49.31
C PRO A 216 16.44 38.15 -50.26
N ILE A 217 16.41 38.95 -51.34
CA ILE A 217 17.48 39.08 -52.34
C ILE A 217 17.94 40.55 -52.46
N GLY A 218 19.26 40.75 -52.54
CA GLY A 218 19.91 42.03 -52.82
C GLY A 218 20.94 42.42 -51.75
N GLY A 219 22.11 42.98 -52.07
CA GLY A 219 22.70 43.20 -53.40
C GLY A 219 23.96 44.08 -53.32
N GLY A 220 25.12 43.57 -53.74
CA GLY A 220 26.42 44.25 -53.69
C GLY A 220 27.54 43.28 -54.09
N GLY A 221 28.67 43.76 -54.64
CA GLY A 221 29.64 42.89 -55.33
C GLY A 221 31.12 43.26 -55.18
N SER A 222 31.96 42.57 -55.97
CA SER A 222 33.44 42.49 -55.92
C SER A 222 34.01 41.71 -54.71
N GLY A 223 35.10 40.93 -54.82
CA GLY A 223 35.86 40.50 -56.02
C GLY A 223 37.07 39.59 -55.69
N GLY A 224 37.53 38.76 -56.64
CA GLY A 224 38.54 37.69 -56.42
C GLY A 224 37.92 36.41 -55.84
N GLY A 225 38.30 35.17 -56.17
CA GLY A 225 39.61 34.59 -56.53
C GLY A 225 39.96 33.56 -55.42
N ILE A 226 40.33 32.29 -55.63
CA ILE A 226 41.05 31.59 -56.72
C ILE A 226 40.45 30.16 -56.94
N ARG A 227 40.88 29.43 -57.99
CA ARG A 227 40.44 28.07 -58.41
C ARG A 227 41.25 26.95 -57.66
N PRO A 228 41.25 25.63 -58.06
CA PRO A 228 40.33 24.84 -58.92
C PRO A 228 39.91 23.46 -58.34
N HIS A 229 38.88 22.81 -58.89
CA HIS A 229 38.99 21.57 -59.70
C HIS A 229 37.63 20.93 -60.05
N THR A 230 37.55 20.34 -61.24
CA THR A 230 36.38 19.64 -61.81
C THR A 230 36.57 18.13 -61.87
N MET A 231 35.54 17.35 -61.53
CA MET A 231 35.22 16.04 -62.12
C MET A 231 33.68 15.83 -62.09
N PRO A 232 33.09 15.07 -63.04
CA PRO A 232 31.64 14.98 -63.22
C PRO A 232 31.00 13.74 -62.57
N LEU A 233 29.66 13.67 -62.66
CA LEU A 233 28.86 12.46 -62.39
C LEU A 233 29.35 11.25 -63.20
N ASN A 234 29.36 10.08 -62.55
CA ASN A 234 29.23 8.80 -63.25
C ASN A 234 28.45 7.82 -62.35
N GLN A 235 27.26 7.41 -62.78
CA GLN A 235 26.46 6.37 -62.11
C GLN A 235 26.54 5.10 -62.94
N MET A 236 26.87 3.97 -62.31
CA MET A 236 26.88 2.65 -62.95
C MET A 236 26.13 1.64 -62.08
N SER A 237 25.06 1.07 -62.66
CA SER A 237 24.30 -0.03 -62.07
C SER A 237 24.77 -1.38 -62.63
N PRO A 238 24.75 -2.48 -61.85
CA PRO A 238 24.91 -3.82 -62.38
C PRO A 238 23.67 -4.28 -63.18
N PRO A 239 23.81 -5.22 -64.14
CA PRO A 239 22.78 -5.51 -65.14
C PRO A 239 21.76 -6.61 -64.76
N PRO A 240 20.57 -6.63 -65.39
CA PRO A 240 19.61 -7.74 -65.32
C PRO A 240 19.93 -8.86 -66.33
N ILE A 241 19.46 -10.08 -66.07
CA ILE A 241 19.55 -11.24 -67.00
C ILE A 241 18.18 -11.53 -67.61
N GLY A 242 18.15 -11.74 -68.93
CA GLY A 242 16.93 -11.95 -69.74
C GLY A 242 16.54 -13.42 -70.01
N PRO A 243 15.42 -13.67 -70.74
CA PRO A 243 14.70 -14.95 -70.69
C PRO A 243 14.58 -15.73 -72.04
N ARG A 244 13.87 -16.89 -71.98
CA ARG A 244 13.26 -17.76 -73.06
C ARG A 244 13.87 -19.19 -73.16
N PRO A 245 13.20 -20.19 -73.80
CA PRO A 245 11.77 -20.60 -73.70
C PRO A 245 11.53 -22.15 -73.74
N MET A 246 10.27 -22.61 -73.56
CA MET A 246 9.57 -23.82 -74.13
C MET A 246 10.27 -25.21 -74.16
N GLY A 247 9.63 -26.37 -73.87
CA GLY A 247 8.24 -26.69 -73.46
C GLY A 247 7.89 -28.21 -73.61
N ALA A 248 6.67 -28.61 -73.22
CA ALA A 248 6.04 -29.95 -73.28
C ALA A 248 6.53 -31.05 -72.30
N GLY A 249 5.70 -31.96 -71.76
CA GLY A 249 4.22 -32.07 -71.80
C GLY A 249 3.69 -33.41 -71.22
N GLY A 250 2.40 -33.50 -70.85
CA GLY A 250 1.73 -34.77 -70.45
C GLY A 250 0.58 -34.63 -69.41
N PRO A 251 -0.46 -35.50 -69.37
CA PRO A 251 -1.72 -35.24 -68.64
C PRO A 251 -2.09 -36.23 -67.50
N PRO A 252 -3.14 -35.95 -66.67
CA PRO A 252 -3.52 -36.74 -65.48
C PRO A 252 -4.84 -37.55 -65.61
N PRO A 253 -5.14 -38.44 -64.64
CA PRO A 253 -6.50 -38.84 -64.24
C PRO A 253 -6.80 -38.71 -62.71
N PRO A 254 -8.07 -38.86 -62.24
CA PRO A 254 -8.51 -38.36 -60.92
C PRO A 254 -9.09 -39.38 -59.90
N VAL A 255 -9.25 -38.92 -58.65
CA VAL A 255 -10.25 -39.25 -57.59
C VAL A 255 -10.70 -40.72 -57.36
N VAL A 256 -10.45 -41.22 -56.14
CA VAL A 256 -11.34 -42.13 -55.38
C VAL A 256 -11.28 -41.77 -53.88
N THR A 257 -12.39 -41.94 -53.14
CA THR A 257 -12.48 -41.74 -51.68
C THR A 257 -12.95 -43.00 -50.93
N ALA A 258 -12.64 -43.02 -49.62
CA ALA A 258 -13.15 -43.90 -48.56
C ALA A 258 -12.60 -45.35 -48.45
N GLN A 259 -12.07 -45.67 -47.26
CA GLN A 259 -12.67 -46.63 -46.32
C GLN A 259 -12.10 -46.45 -44.89
N SER A 260 -12.70 -47.13 -43.90
CA SER A 260 -12.49 -46.93 -42.46
C SER A 260 -11.53 -47.97 -41.81
N PRO A 261 -11.10 -47.79 -40.54
CA PRO A 261 -9.89 -48.45 -40.01
C PRO A 261 -10.11 -49.82 -39.34
N ALA A 262 -9.02 -50.57 -39.15
CA ALA A 262 -8.98 -51.78 -38.32
C ALA A 262 -7.62 -51.95 -37.59
N ALA A 263 -7.70 -52.20 -36.28
CA ALA A 263 -6.73 -52.82 -35.33
C ALA A 263 -5.20 -52.46 -35.34
N PRO A 264 -4.57 -52.25 -34.16
CA PRO A 264 -3.13 -52.03 -34.03
C PRO A 264 -2.30 -53.34 -33.96
N ALA A 265 -1.03 -53.25 -34.38
CA ALA A 265 0.01 -54.26 -34.16
C ALA A 265 0.85 -53.93 -32.90
N PRO A 266 1.55 -54.90 -32.28
CA PRO A 266 2.18 -54.71 -30.97
C PRO A 266 3.48 -53.87 -31.01
N PRO A 267 3.87 -53.24 -29.88
CA PRO A 267 5.10 -52.45 -29.79
C PRO A 267 6.35 -53.33 -29.87
N ILE A 268 7.35 -52.86 -30.61
CA ILE A 268 8.69 -53.47 -30.68
C ILE A 268 9.43 -53.22 -29.35
N ALA A 269 10.13 -54.24 -28.85
CA ALA A 269 10.82 -54.18 -27.57
C ALA A 269 11.98 -53.16 -27.57
N ALA A 270 12.13 -52.43 -26.45
CA ALA A 270 13.26 -51.53 -26.25
C ALA A 270 14.57 -52.30 -25.97
N PRO A 271 15.73 -51.78 -26.40
CA PRO A 271 17.03 -52.37 -26.07
C PRO A 271 17.35 -52.22 -24.57
N PRO A 272 18.15 -53.14 -23.98
CA PRO A 272 18.52 -53.07 -22.57
C PRO A 272 19.45 -51.88 -22.25
N PRO A 273 19.40 -51.33 -21.03
CA PRO A 273 20.28 -50.24 -20.61
C PRO A 273 21.74 -50.71 -20.51
N ILE A 274 22.66 -49.87 -21.01
CA ILE A 274 24.11 -50.07 -20.83
C ILE A 274 24.45 -49.79 -19.36
N ALA A 275 25.14 -50.73 -18.70
CA ALA A 275 25.57 -50.58 -17.31
C ALA A 275 26.64 -49.48 -17.18
N ALA A 276 26.46 -48.60 -16.18
CA ALA A 276 27.46 -47.61 -15.83
C ALA A 276 28.71 -48.28 -15.20
N PRO A 277 29.93 -47.76 -15.45
CA PRO A 277 31.13 -48.26 -14.78
C PRO A 277 31.12 -47.93 -13.27
N PRO A 278 31.77 -48.75 -12.42
CA PRO A 278 31.85 -48.48 -10.99
C PRO A 278 32.69 -47.22 -10.70
N PRO A 279 32.43 -46.52 -9.58
CA PRO A 279 33.23 -45.37 -9.16
C PRO A 279 34.67 -45.81 -8.79
N PRO A 280 35.69 -44.94 -8.99
CA PRO A 280 37.05 -45.23 -8.58
C PRO A 280 37.19 -45.30 -7.06
N ALA A 281 38.11 -46.15 -6.60
CA ALA A 281 38.42 -46.31 -5.17
C ALA A 281 38.99 -45.00 -4.56
N PRO A 282 38.75 -44.72 -3.27
CA PRO A 282 39.25 -43.52 -2.63
C PRO A 282 40.77 -43.50 -2.55
N VAL A 283 41.39 -42.46 -3.13
CA VAL A 283 42.82 -42.18 -2.99
C VAL A 283 43.09 -41.71 -1.55
N PRO A 284 44.11 -42.23 -0.84
CA PRO A 284 44.46 -41.74 0.49
C PRO A 284 44.91 -40.28 0.42
N ALA A 285 44.41 -39.46 1.35
CA ALA A 285 44.73 -38.04 1.40
C ALA A 285 46.22 -37.80 1.69
N PRO A 286 46.85 -36.76 1.08
CA PRO A 286 48.21 -36.37 1.44
C PRO A 286 48.26 -35.90 2.91
N PRO A 287 49.37 -36.10 3.63
CA PRO A 287 49.52 -35.63 5.00
C PRO A 287 49.42 -34.09 5.06
N ALA A 288 48.70 -33.58 6.05
CA ALA A 288 48.54 -32.14 6.24
C ALA A 288 49.89 -31.46 6.51
N PRO A 289 50.13 -30.23 6.00
CA PRO A 289 51.33 -29.47 6.32
C PRO A 289 51.35 -29.15 7.82
N VAL A 290 52.44 -29.54 8.50
CA VAL A 290 52.62 -29.25 9.93
C VAL A 290 52.81 -27.75 10.10
N ALA A 291 51.79 -27.07 10.66
CA ALA A 291 51.90 -25.68 11.05
C ALA A 291 52.92 -25.56 12.21
N PRO A 292 53.85 -24.59 12.17
CA PRO A 292 54.75 -24.34 13.29
C PRO A 292 53.95 -23.88 14.51
N ALA A 293 54.35 -24.34 15.70
CA ALA A 293 53.64 -24.00 16.93
C ALA A 293 53.67 -22.48 17.19
N PRO A 294 52.53 -21.86 17.57
CA PRO A 294 52.52 -20.46 17.96
C PRO A 294 53.33 -20.27 19.26
N ALA A 295 54.19 -19.25 19.27
CA ALA A 295 54.92 -18.85 20.46
C ALA A 295 53.95 -18.42 21.58
N PRO A 296 54.28 -18.62 22.87
CA PRO A 296 53.42 -18.23 23.98
C PRO A 296 53.18 -16.72 23.96
N ALA A 297 51.91 -16.31 24.02
CA ALA A 297 51.54 -14.90 24.06
C ALA A 297 52.06 -14.23 25.36
N PRO A 298 52.57 -12.99 25.30
CA PRO A 298 52.94 -12.26 26.50
C PRO A 298 51.69 -11.97 27.35
N ALA A 299 51.85 -12.03 28.68
CA ALA A 299 50.75 -11.75 29.61
C ALA A 299 50.25 -10.30 29.47
N PRO A 300 48.94 -10.04 29.60
CA PRO A 300 48.39 -8.69 29.50
C PRO A 300 48.85 -7.82 30.67
N VAL A 301 49.74 -6.86 30.39
CA VAL A 301 50.10 -5.81 31.34
C VAL A 301 48.89 -4.89 31.52
N ALA A 302 48.40 -4.74 32.74
CA ALA A 302 47.26 -3.89 33.03
C ALA A 302 47.60 -2.40 32.77
N PRO A 303 46.80 -1.66 31.99
CA PRO A 303 47.00 -0.23 31.82
C PRO A 303 46.67 0.51 33.12
N ALA A 304 47.50 1.50 33.46
CA ALA A 304 47.29 2.34 34.65
C ALA A 304 46.01 3.19 34.53
N PRO A 305 45.35 3.52 35.66
CA PRO A 305 44.11 4.29 35.64
C PRO A 305 44.32 5.71 35.12
N ALA A 306 43.59 6.08 34.06
CA ALA A 306 43.49 7.47 33.62
C ALA A 306 42.69 8.31 34.64
N PRO A 307 42.99 9.62 34.79
CA PRO A 307 42.29 10.47 35.76
C PRO A 307 40.81 10.64 35.41
N ALA A 308 39.96 10.66 36.43
CA ALA A 308 38.52 10.76 36.27
C ALA A 308 38.11 12.16 35.76
N VAL A 309 37.78 12.25 34.47
CA VAL A 309 37.10 13.42 33.90
C VAL A 309 35.62 13.30 34.22
N SER A 310 35.12 14.19 35.08
CA SER A 310 33.70 14.23 35.45
C SER A 310 32.81 14.39 34.21
N PRO A 311 31.73 13.60 34.05
CA PRO A 311 30.81 13.76 32.94
C PRO A 311 30.12 15.12 33.05
N SER A 312 30.35 15.98 32.05
CA SER A 312 29.56 17.21 31.90
C SER A 312 28.10 16.83 31.67
N PRO A 313 27.13 17.60 32.23
CA PRO A 313 25.72 17.26 32.07
C PRO A 313 25.35 17.22 30.59
N PRO A 314 24.53 16.24 30.15
CA PRO A 314 24.14 16.16 28.75
C PRO A 314 23.47 17.46 28.34
N GLY A 315 24.04 18.11 27.31
CA GLY A 315 23.48 19.32 26.72
C GLY A 315 22.00 19.08 26.44
N ARG A 316 21.14 19.98 26.91
CA ARG A 316 19.69 19.78 27.02
C ARG A 316 19.04 19.72 25.64
N ALA A 317 19.18 18.57 24.99
CA ALA A 317 18.48 18.22 23.77
C ALA A 317 16.99 18.47 24.03
N THR A 318 16.45 19.48 23.34
CA THR A 318 15.02 19.78 23.42
C THR A 318 14.30 18.56 22.92
N ALA A 319 13.64 17.83 23.82
CA ALA A 319 12.77 16.73 23.45
C ALA A 319 11.84 17.23 22.33
N PRO A 320 11.65 16.47 21.24
CA PRO A 320 10.75 16.88 20.17
C PRO A 320 9.41 17.24 20.83
N PRO A 321 8.89 18.46 20.65
CA PRO A 321 7.84 18.97 21.50
C PRO A 321 6.69 18.01 21.46
N SER A 322 6.30 17.47 22.62
CA SER A 322 5.14 16.61 22.76
C SER A 322 3.92 17.46 22.49
N ARG A 323 3.60 17.59 21.19
CA ARG A 323 2.39 18.20 20.67
C ARG A 323 1.22 17.37 21.16
N VAL A 324 0.77 17.68 22.37
CA VAL A 324 -0.60 17.42 22.83
C VAL A 324 -1.48 17.84 21.65
N PRO A 325 -2.32 16.96 21.10
CA PRO A 325 -3.11 17.29 19.92
C PRO A 325 -3.90 18.57 20.24
N PRO A 326 -3.87 19.57 19.34
CA PRO A 326 -4.46 20.87 19.63
C PRO A 326 -5.93 20.67 19.97
N LYS A 327 -6.35 21.17 21.14
CA LYS A 327 -7.74 21.04 21.56
C LYS A 327 -8.63 21.75 20.53
N GLU A 328 -9.71 21.07 20.16
CA GLU A 328 -10.79 21.62 19.33
C GLU A 328 -11.17 23.01 19.85
N THR A 329 -11.11 24.00 18.97
CA THR A 329 -11.46 25.39 19.30
C THR A 329 -12.97 25.52 19.50
N PRO A 330 -13.46 26.50 20.29
CA PRO A 330 -14.90 26.69 20.49
C PRO A 330 -15.69 26.84 19.18
N ALA A 331 -15.09 27.46 18.15
CA ALA A 331 -15.70 27.60 16.82
C ALA A 331 -15.79 26.27 16.05
N GLN A 332 -14.77 25.40 16.14
CA GLN A 332 -14.81 24.06 15.55
C GLN A 332 -15.87 23.19 16.26
N ALA A 333 -15.89 23.20 17.58
CA ALA A 333 -16.89 22.48 18.38
C ALA A 333 -18.32 22.97 18.09
N GLY A 334 -18.53 24.27 17.96
CA GLY A 334 -19.80 24.87 17.56
C GLY A 334 -20.24 24.47 16.16
N ARG A 335 -19.32 24.49 15.17
CA ARG A 335 -19.62 24.05 13.79
C ARG A 335 -19.96 22.57 13.72
N ARG A 336 -19.25 21.73 14.49
CA ARG A 336 -19.53 20.29 14.59
C ARG A 336 -20.88 20.03 15.28
N LEU A 337 -21.24 20.81 16.30
CA LEU A 337 -22.58 20.75 16.91
C LEU A 337 -23.68 21.13 15.90
N ALA A 338 -23.53 22.24 15.18
CA ALA A 338 -24.48 22.66 14.15
C ALA A 338 -24.62 21.59 13.04
N LEU A 339 -23.52 20.95 12.63
CA LEU A 339 -23.53 19.83 11.68
C LEU A 339 -24.29 18.62 12.21
N MET A 340 -24.09 18.23 13.47
CA MET A 340 -24.84 17.14 14.08
C MET A 340 -26.33 17.46 14.15
N THR A 341 -26.72 18.64 14.63
CA THR A 341 -28.13 19.08 14.69
C THR A 341 -28.79 19.11 13.31
N LEU A 342 -28.08 19.57 12.27
CA LEU A 342 -28.61 19.56 10.90
C LEU A 342 -28.74 18.13 10.35
N LEU A 343 -27.78 17.24 10.62
CA LEU A 343 -27.84 15.84 10.19
C LEU A 343 -28.97 15.06 10.87
N ASP A 344 -29.22 15.30 12.16
CA ASP A 344 -30.36 14.73 12.89
C ASP A 344 -31.70 15.23 12.27
N ARG A 345 -31.83 16.54 12.04
CA ARG A 345 -33.01 17.14 11.35
C ARG A 345 -33.21 16.61 9.92
N ILE A 346 -32.13 16.31 9.18
CA ILE A 346 -32.22 15.66 7.86
C ILE A 346 -32.69 14.21 7.99
N ALA A 347 -32.25 13.48 9.03
CA ALA A 347 -32.65 12.08 9.26
C ALA A 347 -34.12 11.93 9.65
N ASP A 348 -34.72 12.92 10.31
CA ASP A 348 -36.17 12.99 10.56
C ASP A 348 -36.98 13.33 9.29
N ALA A 349 -36.36 14.00 8.30
CA ALA A 349 -37.01 14.45 7.07
C ALA A 349 -36.83 13.51 5.85
N VAL A 350 -35.80 12.65 5.85
CA VAL A 350 -35.42 11.79 4.71
C VAL A 350 -34.96 10.42 5.22
N ASP A 351 -35.42 9.33 4.58
CA ASP A 351 -34.91 7.99 4.91
C ASP A 351 -33.44 7.84 4.47
N LEU A 352 -32.53 7.91 5.45
CA LEU A 352 -31.11 7.69 5.27
C LEU A 352 -30.70 6.21 5.36
N SER A 353 -31.64 5.27 5.57
CA SER A 353 -31.36 3.82 5.64
C SER A 353 -30.61 3.26 4.42
N PRO A 354 -30.88 3.69 3.17
CA PRO A 354 -30.09 3.25 2.01
C PRO A 354 -28.59 3.54 2.12
N LEU A 355 -28.20 4.63 2.80
CA LEU A 355 -26.79 5.02 3.00
C LEU A 355 -26.03 4.12 3.99
N ARG A 356 -26.75 3.27 4.74
CA ARG A 356 -26.17 2.20 5.58
C ARG A 356 -26.08 0.86 4.82
N ALA A 357 -26.91 0.65 3.80
CA ALA A 357 -26.96 -0.59 3.02
C ALA A 357 -26.06 -0.55 1.76
N SER A 358 -25.83 0.64 1.20
CA SER A 358 -25.04 0.85 -0.03
C SER A 358 -24.10 2.04 0.15
N PRO A 359 -22.82 1.93 -0.26
CA PRO A 359 -21.94 3.10 -0.38
C PRO A 359 -22.31 3.96 -1.59
N ASN A 360 -22.97 3.40 -2.62
CA ASN A 360 -23.45 4.17 -3.76
C ASN A 360 -24.80 4.84 -3.45
N VAL A 361 -24.90 6.14 -3.73
CA VAL A 361 -26.07 6.98 -3.41
C VAL A 361 -26.81 7.31 -4.70
N PRO A 362 -28.09 6.91 -4.88
CA PRO A 362 -28.85 7.25 -6.07
C PRO A 362 -29.09 8.75 -6.22
N ASP A 363 -29.01 9.28 -7.44
CA ASP A 363 -29.14 10.72 -7.73
C ASP A 363 -30.45 11.33 -7.18
N ALA A 364 -31.54 10.57 -7.23
CA ALA A 364 -32.83 10.98 -6.66
C ALA A 364 -32.78 11.18 -5.13
N LEU A 365 -32.05 10.33 -4.42
CA LEU A 365 -31.85 10.44 -2.96
C LEU A 365 -30.86 11.56 -2.64
N ALA A 366 -29.78 11.72 -3.42
CA ALA A 366 -28.85 12.84 -3.29
C ALA A 366 -29.58 14.20 -3.45
N ALA A 367 -30.41 14.33 -4.49
CA ALA A 367 -31.22 15.51 -4.74
C ALA A 367 -32.38 15.70 -3.74
N GLN A 368 -32.75 14.68 -2.97
CA GLN A 368 -33.68 14.81 -1.83
C GLN A 368 -32.93 15.30 -0.58
N ILE A 369 -31.75 14.75 -0.31
CA ILE A 369 -30.86 15.16 0.79
C ILE A 369 -30.43 16.62 0.64
N GLU A 370 -30.05 17.08 -0.56
CA GLU A 370 -29.66 18.49 -0.78
C GLU A 370 -30.80 19.47 -0.47
N ARG A 371 -32.03 19.14 -0.89
CA ARG A 371 -33.23 19.94 -0.59
C ARG A 371 -33.51 19.96 0.90
N ALA A 372 -33.63 18.78 1.53
CA ALA A 372 -33.87 18.67 2.97
C ALA A 372 -32.81 19.39 3.81
N ALA A 373 -31.53 19.32 3.42
CA ALA A 373 -30.45 20.04 4.11
C ALA A 373 -30.62 21.57 4.03
N ARG A 374 -31.02 22.10 2.88
CA ARG A 374 -31.31 23.54 2.70
C ARG A 374 -32.55 23.97 3.47
N ASP A 375 -33.62 23.19 3.41
CA ASP A 375 -34.89 23.49 4.06
C ASP A 375 -34.76 23.45 5.60
N GLN A 376 -34.07 22.43 6.14
CA GLN A 376 -33.81 22.32 7.58
C GLN A 376 -32.82 23.38 8.11
N ALA A 377 -31.84 23.81 7.32
CA ALA A 377 -30.97 24.91 7.71
C ALA A 377 -31.69 26.27 7.71
N ASN A 378 -32.67 26.47 6.82
CA ASN A 378 -33.56 27.63 6.89
C ASN A 378 -34.44 27.59 8.15
N ALA A 379 -35.04 26.43 8.47
CA ALA A 379 -35.80 26.26 9.71
C ALA A 379 -34.95 26.56 10.97
N MET A 380 -33.73 26.04 11.06
CA MET A 380 -32.78 26.37 12.15
C MET A 380 -32.48 27.88 12.25
N ARG A 381 -32.47 28.61 11.13
CA ARG A 381 -32.24 30.06 11.08
C ARG A 381 -33.47 30.85 11.52
N GLU A 382 -34.68 30.37 11.22
CA GLU A 382 -35.96 31.00 11.61
C GLU A 382 -36.33 30.72 13.08
N GLU A 383 -36.03 29.52 13.58
CA GLU A 383 -36.32 29.09 14.96
C GLU A 383 -35.33 29.64 16.00
N GLY A 384 -34.16 30.13 15.56
CA GLY A 384 -33.08 30.61 16.44
C GLY A 384 -32.13 29.54 16.96
N ASP A 385 -32.26 28.29 16.50
CA ASP A 385 -31.39 27.15 16.82
C ASP A 385 -29.98 27.25 16.18
N ALA A 386 -29.78 28.19 15.25
CA ALA A 386 -28.51 28.45 14.59
C ALA A 386 -27.47 29.09 15.55
N PRO A 387 -26.32 28.45 15.84
CA PRO A 387 -25.34 29.03 16.77
C PRO A 387 -24.69 30.30 16.23
N GLU A 388 -24.51 31.30 17.10
CA GLU A 388 -23.98 32.61 16.72
C GLU A 388 -22.62 32.53 16.01
N GLY A 389 -22.48 33.27 14.91
CA GLY A 389 -21.24 33.38 14.13
C GLY A 389 -20.93 32.20 13.20
N ILE A 390 -21.83 31.22 13.03
CA ILE A 390 -21.62 30.06 12.16
C ILE A 390 -22.28 30.24 10.79
N ASP A 391 -21.51 30.02 9.72
CA ASP A 391 -22.03 29.90 8.35
C ASP A 391 -22.84 28.61 8.19
N LEU A 392 -24.16 28.69 8.38
CA LEU A 392 -25.09 27.59 8.11
C LEU A 392 -24.97 27.05 6.68
N ASP A 393 -24.68 27.90 5.70
CA ASP A 393 -24.54 27.46 4.31
C ASP A 393 -23.26 26.63 4.14
N ALA A 394 -22.21 26.81 4.96
CA ALA A 394 -21.10 25.87 5.08
C ALA A 394 -21.52 24.55 5.74
N VAL A 395 -22.36 24.59 6.78
CA VAL A 395 -22.88 23.40 7.45
C VAL A 395 -23.72 22.56 6.48
N VAL A 396 -24.55 23.18 5.63
CA VAL A 396 -25.29 22.50 4.55
C VAL A 396 -24.33 21.84 3.54
N ARG A 397 -23.29 22.57 3.10
CA ARG A 397 -22.25 22.02 2.19
C ARG A 397 -21.55 20.81 2.81
N ASP A 398 -21.24 20.84 4.10
CA ASP A 398 -20.57 19.74 4.79
C ASP A 398 -21.51 18.54 5.06
N ALA A 399 -22.77 18.78 5.42
CA ALA A 399 -23.79 17.74 5.56
C ALA A 399 -24.01 17.00 4.23
N HIS A 400 -24.13 17.72 3.12
CA HIS A 400 -24.22 17.12 1.78
C HIS A 400 -22.94 16.35 1.41
N ARG A 401 -21.75 16.90 1.68
CA ARG A 401 -20.47 16.20 1.48
C ARG A 401 -20.41 14.90 2.29
N GLU A 402 -20.89 14.88 3.53
CA GLU A 402 -20.80 13.71 4.40
C GLU A 402 -21.85 12.64 4.07
N LEU A 403 -23.07 13.05 3.72
CA LEU A 403 -24.14 12.13 3.33
C LEU A 403 -23.96 11.58 1.91
N VAL A 404 -23.56 12.41 0.94
CA VAL A 404 -23.48 12.05 -0.49
C VAL A 404 -22.05 11.91 -1.01
N GLY A 405 -21.17 12.86 -0.71
CA GLY A 405 -19.79 12.92 -1.20
C GLY A 405 -18.73 12.16 -0.37
N LEU A 406 -17.52 12.72 -0.26
CA LEU A 406 -16.39 12.17 0.50
C LEU A 406 -16.16 12.86 1.86
N GLY A 407 -17.20 13.50 2.42
CA GLY A 407 -17.15 14.24 3.68
C GLY A 407 -15.98 15.25 3.75
N ALA A 408 -15.32 15.30 4.90
CA ALA A 408 -14.17 16.17 5.12
C ALA A 408 -12.92 15.80 4.28
N PHE A 409 -12.85 14.60 3.68
CA PHE A 409 -11.75 14.24 2.78
C PHE A 409 -11.86 14.89 1.40
N GLY A 410 -13.07 15.19 0.90
CA GLY A 410 -13.28 15.72 -0.45
C GLY A 410 -12.42 16.96 -0.77
N PRO A 411 -12.54 18.06 -0.01
CA PRO A 411 -11.74 19.27 -0.23
C PRO A 411 -10.23 19.05 -0.11
N LEU A 412 -9.79 18.12 0.76
CA LEU A 412 -8.37 17.81 0.94
C LEU A 412 -7.82 16.91 -0.19
N LEU A 413 -8.68 16.13 -0.84
CA LEU A 413 -8.34 15.38 -2.05
C LEU A 413 -8.24 16.33 -3.27
N GLU A 414 -9.02 17.40 -3.29
CA GLU A 414 -8.99 18.47 -4.30
C GLU A 414 -7.80 19.43 -4.12
N ASP A 415 -7.37 19.73 -2.88
CA ASP A 415 -6.26 20.66 -2.55
C ASP A 415 -4.89 20.11 -2.98
N GLU A 416 -4.35 20.53 -4.14
CA GLU A 416 -3.08 20.07 -4.71
C GLU A 416 -1.83 20.33 -3.83
N GLU A 417 -1.91 21.18 -2.80
CA GLU A 417 -0.84 21.39 -1.81
C GLU A 417 -0.82 20.29 -0.72
N VAL A 418 -1.92 19.55 -0.55
CA VAL A 418 -1.99 18.40 0.37
C VAL A 418 -1.36 17.17 -0.28
N SER A 419 -0.35 16.61 0.38
CA SER A 419 0.27 15.34 0.01
C SER A 419 -0.34 14.14 0.76
N GLU A 420 -0.74 14.33 2.02
CA GLU A 420 -1.29 13.25 2.85
C GLU A 420 -2.41 13.77 3.77
N ILE A 421 -3.37 12.90 4.08
CA ILE A 421 -4.49 13.15 4.97
C ILE A 421 -4.53 12.04 6.02
N HIS A 422 -4.56 12.39 7.30
CA HIS A 422 -4.55 11.43 8.42
C HIS A 422 -5.71 11.73 9.37
N CYS A 423 -6.60 10.75 9.56
CA CYS A 423 -7.77 10.82 10.43
C CYS A 423 -7.57 9.81 11.58
N VAL A 424 -7.31 10.28 12.79
CA VAL A 424 -7.00 9.40 13.95
C VAL A 424 -8.27 9.00 14.71
N ARG A 425 -9.33 9.79 14.55
CA ARG A 425 -10.71 9.60 15.02
C ARG A 425 -11.62 10.47 14.14
N PHE A 426 -12.93 10.25 14.12
CA PHE A 426 -13.87 11.04 13.32
C PHE A 426 -13.74 12.58 13.45
N ASP A 427 -13.37 13.09 14.62
CA ASP A 427 -13.19 14.52 14.93
C ASP A 427 -11.71 15.01 14.88
N GLN A 428 -10.75 14.13 14.55
CA GLN A 428 -9.31 14.44 14.55
C GLN A 428 -8.71 14.20 13.16
N LEU A 429 -8.87 15.21 12.31
CA LEU A 429 -8.35 15.25 10.95
C LEU A 429 -7.09 16.13 10.84
N PHE A 430 -6.08 15.61 10.15
CA PHE A 430 -4.83 16.30 9.87
C PHE A 430 -4.53 16.23 8.37
N ALA A 431 -3.98 17.29 7.80
CA ALA A 431 -3.42 17.28 6.45
C ALA A 431 -1.91 17.56 6.51
N VAL A 432 -1.16 17.04 5.54
CA VAL A 432 0.27 17.31 5.35
C VAL A 432 0.42 18.17 4.10
N ARG A 433 0.96 19.37 4.26
CA ARG A 433 1.32 20.29 3.17
C ARG A 433 2.80 20.62 3.27
N GLY A 434 3.57 20.50 2.18
CA GLY A 434 5.01 20.72 2.17
C GLY A 434 5.79 19.90 3.24
N GLY A 435 5.33 18.69 3.56
CA GLY A 435 5.89 17.86 4.64
C GLY A 435 5.53 18.27 6.07
N SER A 436 4.82 19.39 6.27
CA SER A 436 4.34 19.85 7.58
C SER A 436 2.90 19.40 7.83
N SER A 437 2.66 18.78 9.00
CA SER A 437 1.31 18.37 9.42
C SER A 437 0.58 19.48 10.18
N SER A 438 -0.64 19.79 9.72
CA SER A 438 -1.60 20.73 10.33
C SER A 438 -2.92 20.01 10.67
N THR A 439 -3.54 20.36 11.80
CA THR A 439 -4.92 19.93 12.13
C THR A 439 -5.92 20.75 11.32
N GLU A 440 -6.88 20.09 10.68
CA GLU A 440 -7.88 20.74 9.84
C GLU A 440 -9.08 21.23 10.66
N PRO A 441 -9.73 22.35 10.27
CA PRO A 441 -10.90 22.90 10.98
C PRO A 441 -12.23 22.22 10.61
N THR A 442 -12.22 21.31 9.64
CA THR A 442 -13.33 20.43 9.27
C THR A 442 -12.99 19.00 9.65
N ALA A 443 -13.94 18.29 10.25
CA ALA A 443 -13.86 16.88 10.55
C ALA A 443 -15.26 16.25 10.35
N PHE A 444 -15.41 14.95 10.62
CA PHE A 444 -16.69 14.26 10.45
C PHE A 444 -17.61 14.46 11.66
N SER A 445 -18.92 14.25 11.49
CA SER A 445 -19.90 14.27 12.58
C SER A 445 -19.73 13.12 13.57
N SER A 446 -19.31 11.95 13.07
CA SER A 446 -19.44 10.67 13.77
C SER A 446 -18.58 9.56 13.16
N GLU A 447 -18.32 8.50 13.93
CA GLU A 447 -17.68 7.27 13.44
C GLU A 447 -18.49 6.57 12.32
N GLU A 448 -19.84 6.61 12.37
CA GLU A 448 -20.68 6.09 11.28
C GLU A 448 -20.48 6.88 9.98
N ALA A 449 -20.30 8.20 10.06
CA ALA A 449 -20.03 9.03 8.88
C ALA A 449 -18.68 8.72 8.25
N LEU A 450 -17.62 8.62 9.06
CA LEU A 450 -16.30 8.21 8.62
C LEU A 450 -16.34 6.81 7.98
N HIS A 451 -17.07 5.87 8.57
CA HIS A 451 -17.31 4.54 7.99
C HIS A 451 -17.97 4.60 6.60
N ARG A 452 -19.07 5.35 6.43
CA ARG A 452 -19.74 5.54 5.12
C ARG A 452 -18.83 6.18 4.07
N VAL A 453 -17.94 7.08 4.48
CA VAL A 453 -16.98 7.72 3.57
C VAL A 453 -15.86 6.74 3.16
N VAL A 454 -15.31 5.95 4.09
CA VAL A 454 -14.34 4.88 3.77
C VAL A 454 -14.95 3.81 2.86
N ALA A 455 -16.21 3.41 3.10
CA ALA A 455 -16.91 2.47 2.22
C ALA A 455 -17.06 2.99 0.79
N ARG A 456 -17.26 4.30 0.61
CA ARG A 456 -17.26 4.96 -0.72
C ARG A 456 -15.88 5.01 -1.36
N LEU A 457 -14.83 5.32 -0.60
CA LEU A 457 -13.45 5.27 -1.10
C LEU A 457 -13.07 3.84 -1.56
N ALA A 458 -13.50 2.81 -0.83
CA ALA A 458 -13.34 1.43 -1.26
C ALA A 458 -14.12 1.14 -2.55
N GLN A 459 -15.41 1.50 -2.60
CA GLN A 459 -16.25 1.33 -3.80
C GLN A 459 -15.66 2.03 -5.04
N GLN A 460 -15.09 3.22 -4.89
CA GLN A 460 -14.44 4.00 -5.97
C GLN A 460 -13.13 3.38 -6.47
N SER A 461 -12.48 2.51 -5.69
CA SER A 461 -11.28 1.77 -6.11
C SER A 461 -11.59 0.52 -6.96
N GLY A 462 -12.87 0.19 -7.15
CA GLY A 462 -13.31 -1.03 -7.83
C GLY A 462 -13.36 -2.27 -6.93
N GLU A 463 -12.82 -2.20 -5.71
CA GLU A 463 -12.91 -3.28 -4.71
C GLU A 463 -13.71 -2.80 -3.47
N PRO A 464 -15.00 -3.16 -3.37
CA PRO A 464 -15.83 -2.79 -2.21
C PRO A 464 -15.26 -3.28 -0.86
N TRP A 465 -15.70 -2.65 0.22
CA TRP A 465 -15.40 -3.11 1.58
C TRP A 465 -16.18 -4.42 1.86
N LYS A 466 -15.48 -5.49 2.20
CA LYS A 466 -16.05 -6.83 2.45
C LYS A 466 -16.52 -6.95 3.90
N PRO A 467 -17.63 -7.68 4.19
CA PRO A 467 -18.06 -7.94 5.56
C PRO A 467 -16.96 -8.60 6.40
N GLY A 468 -16.65 -8.04 7.57
CA GLY A 468 -15.61 -8.54 8.48
C GLY A 468 -14.17 -8.14 8.15
N GLU A 469 -13.94 -7.41 7.05
CA GLU A 469 -12.64 -6.82 6.73
C GLU A 469 -12.34 -5.65 7.67
N THR A 470 -11.30 -5.76 8.51
CA THR A 470 -10.94 -4.75 9.53
C THR A 470 -9.77 -3.86 9.11
N VAL A 471 -9.04 -4.22 8.05
CA VAL A 471 -7.98 -3.43 7.43
C VAL A 471 -8.26 -3.34 5.94
N VAL A 472 -8.56 -2.13 5.48
CA VAL A 472 -8.96 -1.80 4.12
C VAL A 472 -7.84 -0.99 3.48
N GLU A 473 -6.92 -1.67 2.79
CA GLU A 473 -6.00 -1.04 1.84
C GLU A 473 -6.67 -0.99 0.47
N ARG A 474 -6.72 0.19 -0.18
CA ARG A 474 -7.35 0.41 -1.49
C ARG A 474 -6.59 1.44 -2.32
N ARG A 475 -6.53 1.22 -3.64
CA ARG A 475 -5.81 2.07 -4.60
C ARG A 475 -6.79 2.85 -5.45
N LEU A 476 -6.80 4.17 -5.27
CA LEU A 476 -7.56 5.12 -6.09
C LEU A 476 -6.66 5.68 -7.21
N PRO A 477 -7.25 6.28 -8.28
CA PRO A 477 -6.48 6.87 -9.37
C PRO A 477 -5.53 8.00 -8.94
N ARG A 478 -5.90 8.80 -7.93
CA ARG A 478 -5.08 9.91 -7.39
C ARG A 478 -4.67 9.73 -5.93
N ALA A 479 -4.86 8.56 -5.32
CA ALA A 479 -4.51 8.31 -3.92
C ALA A 479 -4.34 6.81 -3.59
N THR A 480 -3.75 6.51 -2.43
CA THR A 480 -3.86 5.21 -1.76
C THR A 480 -4.49 5.43 -0.40
N VAL A 481 -5.50 4.63 -0.07
CA VAL A 481 -6.25 4.70 1.20
C VAL A 481 -5.89 3.47 2.03
N VAL A 482 -5.56 3.69 3.30
CA VAL A 482 -5.45 2.63 4.31
C VAL A 482 -6.37 3.01 5.46
N ALA A 483 -7.41 2.22 5.69
CA ALA A 483 -8.33 2.39 6.81
C ALA A 483 -8.29 1.16 7.73
N ILE A 484 -8.14 1.38 9.03
CA ILE A 484 -8.23 0.36 10.07
C ILE A 484 -9.52 0.63 10.85
N ALA A 485 -10.40 -0.37 10.90
CA ALA A 485 -11.72 -0.27 11.51
C ALA A 485 -11.83 -1.13 12.79
N PRO A 486 -12.79 -0.84 13.68
CA PRO A 486 -13.09 -1.72 14.80
C PRO A 486 -13.44 -3.16 14.36
N PRO A 487 -13.01 -4.20 15.09
CA PRO A 487 -12.26 -4.16 16.35
C PRO A 487 -10.73 -4.07 16.23
N ALA A 488 -10.14 -3.93 15.04
CA ALA A 488 -8.67 -3.86 14.89
C ALA A 488 -8.08 -2.53 15.42
N ALA A 489 -8.88 -1.48 15.47
CA ALA A 489 -8.60 -0.24 16.20
C ALA A 489 -9.83 0.15 17.06
N THR A 490 -9.64 1.02 18.05
CA THR A 490 -10.73 1.48 18.94
C THR A 490 -11.79 2.31 18.21
N ASN A 491 -11.36 3.05 17.19
CA ASN A 491 -12.14 3.90 16.29
C ASN A 491 -11.66 3.62 14.85
N HIS A 492 -12.30 4.21 13.84
CA HIS A 492 -11.73 4.23 12.49
C HIS A 492 -10.49 5.12 12.45
N VAL A 493 -9.36 4.53 12.06
CA VAL A 493 -8.11 5.24 11.76
C VAL A 493 -7.88 5.18 10.26
N VAL A 494 -7.76 6.33 9.59
CA VAL A 494 -7.64 6.41 8.14
C VAL A 494 -6.41 7.22 7.76
N SER A 495 -5.59 6.69 6.88
CA SER A 495 -4.51 7.42 6.19
C SER A 495 -4.78 7.41 4.69
N ILE A 496 -4.73 8.59 4.06
CA ILE A 496 -4.89 8.75 2.61
C ILE A 496 -3.66 9.48 2.09
N ARG A 497 -2.84 8.76 1.31
CA ARG A 497 -1.64 9.31 0.68
C ARG A 497 -1.98 9.68 -0.75
N LYS A 498 -1.96 10.97 -1.09
CA LYS A 498 -2.29 11.44 -2.44
C LYS A 498 -1.15 11.10 -3.38
N ARG A 499 -1.49 10.51 -4.53
CA ARG A 499 -0.55 10.22 -5.62
C ARG A 499 -0.59 11.36 -6.61
N ARG A 500 0.44 12.21 -6.55
CA ARG A 500 0.72 13.26 -7.53
C ARG A 500 1.65 12.68 -8.59
N ARG A 501 1.24 12.74 -9.86
CA ARG A 501 2.07 12.37 -11.01
C ARG A 501 3.33 13.23 -10.97
N VAL A 502 4.48 12.59 -10.91
CA VAL A 502 5.79 13.26 -10.84
C VAL A 502 6.28 13.49 -12.26
N GLU A 503 6.34 14.76 -12.64
CA GLU A 503 7.01 15.24 -13.85
C GLU A 503 8.18 16.13 -13.43
N ALA A 504 9.35 15.87 -14.02
CA ALA A 504 10.55 16.65 -13.80
C ALA A 504 11.47 16.58 -15.01
N SER A 505 12.36 17.56 -15.13
CA SER A 505 13.47 17.62 -16.08
C SER A 505 14.81 17.76 -15.36
N LEU A 506 15.91 17.42 -16.04
CA LEU A 506 17.26 17.61 -15.48
C LEU A 506 17.59 19.10 -15.29
N ASP A 507 17.03 19.99 -16.09
CA ASP A 507 17.08 21.45 -15.89
C ASP A 507 16.35 21.90 -14.61
N GLU A 508 15.21 21.30 -14.26
CA GLU A 508 14.49 21.62 -13.01
C GLU A 508 15.25 21.11 -11.79
N LEU A 509 15.78 19.89 -11.85
CA LEU A 509 16.62 19.34 -10.78
C LEU A 509 17.94 20.13 -10.63
N THR A 510 18.48 20.69 -11.72
CA THR A 510 19.63 21.61 -11.67
C THR A 510 19.24 22.95 -11.04
N ARG A 511 18.10 23.55 -11.44
CA ARG A 511 17.59 24.81 -10.86
C ARG A 511 17.21 24.68 -9.39
N ALA A 512 16.75 23.51 -8.95
CA ALA A 512 16.44 23.20 -7.55
C ALA A 512 17.70 22.93 -6.68
N GLY A 513 18.88 22.81 -7.29
CA GLY A 513 20.12 22.43 -6.59
C GLY A 513 20.21 20.95 -6.24
N SER A 514 19.36 20.10 -6.82
CA SER A 514 19.34 18.65 -6.59
C SER A 514 20.49 17.92 -7.28
N ILE A 515 20.99 18.48 -8.39
CA ILE A 515 22.18 18.06 -9.14
C ILE A 515 22.96 19.29 -9.61
N SER A 516 24.25 19.12 -9.90
CA SER A 516 25.03 20.16 -10.59
C SER A 516 24.80 20.10 -12.11
N LYS A 517 25.04 21.21 -12.82
CA LYS A 517 24.97 21.26 -14.30
C LYS A 517 25.87 20.22 -14.97
N GLY A 518 27.06 19.95 -14.43
CA GLY A 518 27.96 18.93 -14.97
C GLY A 518 27.43 17.50 -14.77
N MET A 519 26.69 17.25 -13.69
CA MET A 519 25.98 15.99 -13.48
C MET A 519 24.78 15.85 -14.43
N ALA A 520 24.03 16.93 -14.68
CA ALA A 520 22.94 16.93 -15.68
C ALA A 520 23.48 16.56 -17.08
N GLN A 521 24.53 17.23 -17.55
CA GLN A 521 25.18 16.94 -18.84
C GLN A 521 25.73 15.51 -18.94
N PHE A 522 26.24 14.95 -17.84
CA PHE A 522 26.66 13.54 -17.79
C PHE A 522 25.46 12.58 -17.90
N LEU A 523 24.39 12.86 -17.17
CA LEU A 523 23.17 12.03 -17.16
C LEU A 523 22.42 12.10 -18.49
N GLU A 524 22.36 13.26 -19.14
CA GLU A 524 21.85 13.43 -20.52
C GLU A 524 22.61 12.52 -21.50
N ALA A 525 23.94 12.52 -21.43
CA ALA A 525 24.78 11.66 -22.27
C ALA A 525 24.52 10.18 -21.99
N CYS A 526 24.47 9.74 -20.73
CA CYS A 526 24.14 8.36 -20.36
C CYS A 526 22.73 7.94 -20.83
N VAL A 527 21.74 8.82 -20.72
CA VAL A 527 20.38 8.56 -21.24
C VAL A 527 20.42 8.40 -22.76
N ALA A 528 21.05 9.33 -23.49
CA ALA A 528 21.21 9.25 -24.95
C ALA A 528 22.05 8.04 -25.41
N ALA A 529 22.91 7.49 -24.55
CA ALA A 529 23.61 6.24 -24.78
C ALA A 529 22.71 5.00 -24.73
N ARG A 530 21.53 5.11 -24.12
CA ARG A 530 20.75 3.97 -23.60
C ARG A 530 21.54 3.16 -22.55
N ALA A 531 22.27 3.86 -21.69
CA ALA A 531 22.84 3.26 -20.48
C ALA A 531 21.73 2.73 -19.55
N ASN A 532 22.01 1.64 -18.87
CA ASN A 532 21.18 1.06 -17.83
C ASN A 532 21.47 1.77 -16.50
N VAL A 533 20.47 2.47 -15.95
CA VAL A 533 20.62 3.36 -14.78
C VAL A 533 19.76 2.89 -13.61
N LEU A 534 20.41 2.71 -12.46
CA LEU A 534 19.79 2.30 -11.20
C LEU A 534 19.66 3.49 -10.24
N VAL A 535 18.44 3.98 -10.00
CA VAL A 535 18.17 5.08 -9.06
C VAL A 535 17.75 4.54 -7.71
N SER A 536 18.60 4.65 -6.70
CA SER A 536 18.30 4.23 -5.32
C SER A 536 18.14 5.43 -4.39
N GLY A 537 17.15 5.39 -3.49
CA GLY A 537 16.99 6.44 -2.48
C GLY A 537 15.65 6.44 -1.77
N ASN A 538 15.42 7.50 -1.00
CA ASN A 538 14.16 7.74 -0.30
C ASN A 538 13.07 8.35 -1.20
N ALA A 539 13.47 9.01 -2.30
CA ALA A 539 12.58 9.63 -3.28
C ALA A 539 13.16 9.52 -4.71
N PRO A 540 13.19 8.31 -5.31
CA PRO A 540 13.82 8.09 -6.62
C PRO A 540 13.01 8.67 -7.80
N LEU A 541 11.69 8.82 -7.65
CA LEU A 541 10.78 9.10 -8.78
C LEU A 541 11.05 10.43 -9.53
N PRO A 542 11.39 11.57 -8.90
CA PRO A 542 11.68 12.80 -9.64
C PRO A 542 12.91 12.70 -10.53
N LEU A 543 13.96 12.01 -10.07
CA LEU A 543 15.13 11.76 -10.91
C LEU A 543 14.85 10.72 -12.00
N LEU A 544 14.06 9.69 -11.69
CA LEU A 544 13.63 8.70 -12.68
C LEU A 544 12.79 9.33 -13.80
N SER A 545 11.84 10.21 -13.45
CA SER A 545 11.06 11.01 -14.41
C SER A 545 11.98 11.92 -15.23
N ALA A 546 12.93 12.63 -14.62
CA ALA A 546 13.87 13.49 -15.33
C ALA A 546 14.78 12.73 -16.32
N LEU A 547 15.28 11.55 -15.95
CA LEU A 547 16.05 10.67 -16.83
C LEU A 547 15.19 10.12 -17.98
N ALA A 548 13.94 9.74 -17.69
CA ALA A 548 13.01 9.28 -18.71
C ALA A 548 12.57 10.41 -19.65
N ALA A 549 12.41 11.64 -19.14
CA ALA A 549 12.09 12.83 -19.93
C ALA A 549 13.27 13.24 -20.83
N ALA A 550 14.52 13.13 -20.35
CA ALA A 550 15.73 13.45 -21.11
C ALA A 550 15.92 12.58 -22.38
N SER A 551 15.26 11.42 -22.47
CA SER A 551 15.26 10.57 -23.68
C SER A 551 14.67 11.24 -24.92
N ASN A 552 13.90 12.30 -24.72
CA ASN A 552 13.09 12.94 -25.75
C ASN A 552 13.81 14.04 -26.54
N GLY A 553 15.09 14.32 -26.23
CA GLY A 553 15.91 15.28 -26.97
C GLY A 553 16.36 14.84 -28.38
N GLY A 554 16.07 13.58 -28.77
CA GLY A 554 16.39 13.05 -30.09
C GLY A 554 15.42 13.51 -31.19
N ASN A 555 15.92 13.66 -32.42
CA ASN A 555 15.16 14.11 -33.60
C ASN A 555 14.22 13.03 -34.20
N GLY A 556 13.55 12.28 -33.32
CA GLY A 556 12.72 11.12 -33.60
C GLY A 556 12.46 10.41 -32.28
N GLY A 557 11.27 10.61 -31.70
CA GLY A 557 10.99 10.27 -30.30
C GLY A 557 11.16 8.78 -29.97
N GLU A 558 11.91 8.49 -28.92
CA GLU A 558 12.09 7.12 -28.41
C GLU A 558 10.76 6.53 -27.92
N ARG A 559 10.53 5.24 -28.19
CA ARG A 559 9.38 4.52 -27.63
C ARG A 559 9.70 4.11 -26.19
N VAL A 560 9.18 4.88 -25.24
CA VAL A 560 9.38 4.66 -23.80
C VAL A 560 8.24 3.78 -23.27
N VAL A 561 8.57 2.64 -22.67
CA VAL A 561 7.60 1.82 -21.93
C VAL A 561 7.84 2.02 -20.44
N VAL A 562 6.81 2.46 -19.71
CA VAL A 562 6.88 2.72 -18.26
C VAL A 562 6.05 1.68 -17.53
N VAL A 563 6.71 0.88 -16.69
CA VAL A 563 6.10 -0.16 -15.86
C VAL A 563 5.97 0.37 -14.43
N GLN A 564 4.74 0.72 -14.02
CA GLN A 564 4.44 1.47 -12.79
C GLN A 564 3.09 1.11 -12.15
N ASP A 565 2.92 1.34 -10.83
CA ASP A 565 1.65 1.11 -10.12
C ASP A 565 0.81 2.40 -10.13
N VAL A 566 -0.13 2.48 -11.08
CA VAL A 566 -0.78 3.76 -11.46
C VAL A 566 0.25 4.73 -12.06
N GLU A 567 -0.20 5.84 -12.64
CA GLU A 567 0.68 6.80 -13.32
C GLU A 567 1.40 7.72 -12.32
N GLU A 568 2.36 7.14 -11.59
CA GLU A 568 3.19 7.81 -10.58
C GLU A 568 4.22 8.76 -11.19
N ILE A 569 4.78 8.43 -12.36
CA ILE A 569 5.63 9.33 -13.14
C ILE A 569 4.97 9.69 -14.48
N GLY A 570 5.13 10.95 -14.86
CA GLY A 570 4.95 11.39 -16.24
C GLY A 570 6.28 11.36 -16.98
N VAL A 571 6.21 11.04 -18.27
CA VAL A 571 7.29 11.16 -19.24
C VAL A 571 6.74 11.95 -20.41
N GLY A 572 7.23 13.17 -20.62
CA GLY A 572 6.62 14.10 -21.58
C GLY A 572 6.97 13.80 -23.03
N ASN A 573 6.28 12.85 -23.68
CA ASN A 573 6.27 12.74 -25.15
C ASN A 573 5.16 11.84 -25.71
N ALA A 574 4.98 11.85 -27.04
CA ALA A 574 3.86 11.21 -27.74
C ALA A 574 3.95 9.67 -27.93
N HIS A 575 5.02 9.01 -27.48
CA HIS A 575 5.27 7.57 -27.68
C HIS A 575 5.55 6.82 -26.38
N VAL A 576 4.82 7.19 -25.32
CA VAL A 576 4.89 6.55 -24.00
C VAL A 576 3.79 5.50 -23.87
N ALA A 577 4.15 4.28 -23.45
CA ALA A 577 3.20 3.22 -23.11
C ALA A 577 3.29 2.90 -21.60
N ASN A 578 2.23 3.22 -20.86
CA ASN A 578 2.10 2.87 -19.44
C ASN A 578 1.61 1.42 -19.29
N LEU A 579 2.28 0.63 -18.45
CA LEU A 579 1.93 -0.73 -18.08
C LEU A 579 1.92 -0.86 -16.55
N SER A 580 1.04 -1.69 -16.01
CA SER A 580 0.96 -1.97 -14.56
C SER A 580 2.24 -2.61 -14.02
N LEU A 581 2.58 -2.32 -12.76
CA LEU A 581 3.74 -2.93 -12.10
C LEU A 581 3.54 -4.43 -11.88
N GLY A 582 4.21 -5.27 -12.67
CA GLY A 582 4.13 -6.73 -12.56
C GLY A 582 5.14 -7.45 -13.44
N GLU A 583 5.56 -8.65 -13.03
CA GLU A 583 6.54 -9.46 -13.75
C GLU A 583 6.12 -9.72 -15.21
N HIS A 584 4.85 -10.10 -15.41
CA HIS A 584 4.29 -10.35 -16.74
C HIS A 584 4.24 -9.09 -17.62
N CYS A 585 4.07 -7.90 -17.02
CA CYS A 585 4.13 -6.63 -17.74
C CYS A 585 5.57 -6.29 -18.17
N VAL A 586 6.59 -6.59 -17.36
CA VAL A 586 8.00 -6.45 -17.79
C VAL A 586 8.33 -7.43 -18.93
N ARG A 587 7.92 -8.70 -18.81
CA ARG A 587 8.07 -9.73 -19.88
C ARG A 587 7.24 -9.45 -21.14
N ALA A 588 6.29 -8.51 -21.08
CA ALA A 588 5.58 -7.97 -22.24
C ALA A 588 6.31 -6.74 -22.81
N ALA A 589 6.82 -5.86 -21.95
CA ALA A 589 7.52 -4.64 -22.32
C ALA A 589 8.77 -4.89 -23.17
N SER A 590 9.60 -5.90 -22.85
CA SER A 590 10.76 -6.26 -23.68
C SER A 590 10.35 -6.65 -25.11
N LYS A 591 9.21 -7.33 -25.26
CA LYS A 591 8.66 -7.78 -26.55
C LYS A 591 8.09 -6.63 -27.41
N LEU A 592 7.77 -5.49 -26.81
CA LEU A 592 7.43 -4.26 -27.55
C LEU A 592 8.67 -3.63 -28.23
N ARG A 593 9.88 -4.17 -27.97
CA ARG A 593 11.17 -3.61 -28.41
C ARG A 593 11.26 -2.14 -28.06
N ALA A 594 10.97 -1.80 -26.80
CA ALA A 594 11.05 -0.42 -26.31
C ALA A 594 12.45 0.14 -26.61
N ASP A 595 12.52 1.42 -26.97
CA ASP A 595 13.79 2.15 -27.02
C ASP A 595 14.30 2.48 -25.61
N ARG A 596 13.39 2.42 -24.63
CA ARG A 596 13.64 2.68 -23.21
C ARG A 596 12.62 1.95 -22.34
N LEU A 597 13.10 1.22 -21.33
CA LEU A 597 12.25 0.56 -20.33
C LEU A 597 12.41 1.26 -18.98
N VAL A 598 11.35 1.86 -18.46
CA VAL A 598 11.36 2.54 -17.15
C VAL A 598 10.57 1.70 -16.15
N VAL A 599 11.12 1.44 -14.96
CA VAL A 599 10.49 0.63 -13.91
C VAL A 599 10.51 1.39 -12.59
N THR A 600 9.36 1.89 -12.13
CA THR A 600 9.30 2.79 -10.95
C THR A 600 9.63 2.09 -9.62
N GLN A 601 9.53 0.75 -9.58
CA GLN A 601 9.98 -0.03 -8.42
C GLN A 601 10.46 -1.43 -8.84
N LEU A 602 11.77 -1.64 -8.76
CA LEU A 602 12.39 -2.97 -8.84
C LEU A 602 12.13 -3.72 -7.52
N ALA A 603 11.17 -4.64 -7.51
CA ALA A 603 10.89 -5.49 -6.36
C ALA A 603 10.48 -6.91 -6.77
N GLY A 604 11.09 -7.91 -6.14
CA GLY A 604 10.71 -9.33 -6.30
C GLY A 604 10.74 -9.80 -7.77
N GLY A 605 9.66 -10.43 -8.23
CA GLY A 605 9.53 -10.91 -9.61
C GLY A 605 9.68 -9.80 -10.67
N VAL A 606 9.28 -8.56 -10.37
CA VAL A 606 9.49 -7.41 -11.28
C VAL A 606 10.98 -7.18 -11.52
N ALA A 607 11.79 -7.25 -10.46
CA ALA A 607 13.25 -7.14 -10.58
C ALA A 607 13.85 -8.32 -11.35
N ALA A 608 13.37 -9.55 -11.11
CA ALA A 608 13.82 -10.74 -11.85
C ALA A 608 13.54 -10.63 -13.36
N ALA A 609 12.33 -10.27 -13.76
CA ALA A 609 12.01 -10.08 -15.18
C ALA A 609 12.71 -8.85 -15.82
N THR A 610 13.03 -7.82 -15.04
CA THR A 610 13.81 -6.68 -15.57
C THR A 610 15.24 -7.12 -15.89
N VAL A 611 15.87 -7.86 -14.97
CA VAL A 611 17.22 -8.41 -15.18
C VAL A 611 17.22 -9.54 -16.21
N ASP A 612 16.12 -10.29 -16.41
CA ASP A 612 15.95 -11.20 -17.55
C ASP A 612 15.97 -10.39 -18.87
N ALA A 613 15.12 -9.36 -18.97
CA ALA A 613 15.01 -8.53 -20.17
C ALA A 613 16.34 -7.85 -20.56
N MET A 614 17.13 -7.42 -19.57
CA MET A 614 18.47 -6.84 -19.79
C MET A 614 19.45 -7.89 -20.36
N ALA A 615 19.47 -9.11 -19.81
CA ALA A 615 20.27 -10.21 -20.35
C ALA A 615 19.77 -10.71 -21.73
N GLU A 616 18.48 -10.49 -22.05
CA GLU A 616 17.89 -10.69 -23.38
C GLU A 616 18.24 -9.56 -24.39
N GLY A 617 18.96 -8.52 -23.97
CA GLY A 617 19.38 -7.39 -24.83
C GLY A 617 18.44 -6.18 -24.82
N THR A 618 17.72 -5.94 -23.72
CA THR A 618 16.96 -4.70 -23.51
C THR A 618 17.87 -3.62 -22.90
N ASP A 619 18.42 -2.76 -23.76
CA ASP A 619 19.19 -1.56 -23.38
C ASP A 619 18.29 -0.45 -22.79
N GLY A 620 18.92 0.57 -22.19
CA GLY A 620 18.27 1.82 -21.78
C GLY A 620 17.37 1.72 -20.56
N VAL A 621 17.54 0.69 -19.73
CA VAL A 621 16.68 0.44 -18.57
C VAL A 621 16.90 1.47 -17.47
N LEU A 622 15.84 2.18 -17.10
CA LEU A 622 15.81 3.12 -15.97
C LEU A 622 15.02 2.47 -14.82
N GLY A 623 15.71 1.92 -13.83
CA GLY A 623 15.10 1.19 -12.71
C GLY A 623 15.26 1.90 -11.36
N ALA A 624 14.21 1.91 -10.53
CA ALA A 624 14.25 2.55 -9.21
C ALA A 624 14.18 1.55 -8.02
N LEU A 625 14.88 1.89 -6.93
CA LEU A 625 14.96 1.11 -5.68
C LEU A 625 14.71 1.99 -4.44
N ALA A 626 13.63 1.70 -3.71
CA ALA A 626 13.39 2.29 -2.40
C ALA A 626 14.36 1.70 -1.35
N ALA A 627 15.40 2.46 -0.99
CA ALA A 627 16.37 2.14 0.05
C ALA A 627 17.09 3.41 0.57
N PRO A 628 17.48 3.48 1.86
CA PRO A 628 18.14 4.67 2.41
C PRO A 628 19.55 4.94 1.85
N THR A 629 20.21 3.91 1.31
CA THR A 629 21.52 4.00 0.64
C THR A 629 21.60 3.03 -0.52
N LEU A 630 22.41 3.34 -1.52
CA LEU A 630 22.66 2.50 -2.69
C LEU A 630 23.23 1.12 -2.30
N ARG A 631 24.07 1.06 -1.27
CA ARG A 631 24.60 -0.21 -0.73
C ARG A 631 23.48 -1.12 -0.22
N GLN A 632 22.49 -0.55 0.47
CA GLN A 632 21.31 -1.29 0.92
C GLN A 632 20.36 -1.63 -0.23
N GLY A 633 20.22 -0.74 -1.22
CA GLY A 633 19.45 -0.98 -2.44
C GLY A 633 19.96 -2.18 -3.23
N ILE A 634 21.26 -2.17 -3.59
CA ILE A 634 21.91 -3.28 -4.32
C ILE A 634 21.84 -4.58 -3.51
N GLY A 635 22.10 -4.54 -2.20
CA GLY A 635 21.99 -5.72 -1.33
C GLY A 635 20.57 -6.30 -1.29
N ARG A 636 19.54 -5.44 -1.25
CA ARG A 636 18.13 -5.84 -1.31
C ARG A 636 17.77 -6.44 -2.67
N LEU A 637 18.22 -5.83 -3.76
CA LEU A 637 18.01 -6.31 -5.13
C LEU A 637 18.60 -7.71 -5.33
N VAL A 638 19.88 -7.90 -4.98
CA VAL A 638 20.55 -9.21 -5.05
C VAL A 638 19.80 -10.27 -4.24
N ASN A 639 19.43 -9.97 -2.98
CA ASN A 639 18.71 -10.93 -2.14
C ASN A 639 17.31 -11.28 -2.70
N GLN A 640 16.60 -10.33 -3.32
CA GLN A 640 15.32 -10.60 -3.97
C GLN A 640 15.48 -11.46 -5.24
N LEU A 641 16.54 -11.25 -6.01
CA LEU A 641 16.81 -12.05 -7.21
C LEU A 641 17.13 -13.51 -6.87
N VAL A 642 17.91 -13.78 -5.80
CA VAL A 642 18.16 -15.15 -5.31
C VAL A 642 16.85 -15.85 -4.91
N LEU A 643 15.90 -15.13 -4.30
CA LEU A 643 14.61 -15.67 -3.90
C LEU A 643 13.67 -15.95 -5.08
N HIS A 644 13.75 -15.17 -6.16
CA HIS A 644 12.88 -15.33 -7.34
C HIS A 644 13.49 -16.16 -8.48
N ARG A 645 14.80 -16.40 -8.51
CA ARG A 645 15.48 -17.33 -9.43
C ARG A 645 16.14 -18.48 -8.66
N PRO A 646 15.38 -19.48 -8.18
CA PRO A 646 15.93 -20.62 -7.45
C PRO A 646 16.94 -21.38 -8.32
N GLY A 647 18.18 -21.50 -7.82
CA GLY A 647 19.29 -22.16 -8.51
C GLY A 647 20.49 -21.24 -8.80
N LEU A 648 20.32 -19.91 -8.80
CA LEU A 648 21.46 -18.99 -8.84
C LEU A 648 22.15 -18.90 -7.47
N SER A 649 23.48 -18.88 -7.47
CA SER A 649 24.27 -18.58 -6.28
C SER A 649 24.22 -17.08 -5.96
N LEU A 650 24.53 -16.72 -4.72
CA LEU A 650 24.65 -15.32 -4.30
C LEU A 650 25.76 -14.58 -5.06
N GLU A 651 26.78 -15.30 -5.53
CA GLU A 651 27.92 -14.74 -6.27
C GLU A 651 27.55 -14.49 -7.74
N ALA A 652 26.98 -15.48 -8.43
CA ALA A 652 26.45 -15.31 -9.78
C ALA A 652 25.35 -14.24 -9.85
N THR A 653 24.53 -14.11 -8.80
CA THR A 653 23.52 -13.04 -8.72
C THR A 653 24.15 -11.65 -8.55
N ARG A 654 25.32 -11.55 -7.90
CA ARG A 654 26.08 -10.29 -7.80
C ARG A 654 26.72 -9.92 -9.14
N GLU A 655 27.29 -10.90 -9.85
CA GLU A 655 27.85 -10.72 -11.20
C GLU A 655 26.77 -10.18 -12.14
N VAL A 656 25.64 -10.88 -12.25
CA VAL A 656 24.50 -10.47 -13.09
C VAL A 656 23.97 -9.07 -12.74
N VAL A 657 23.94 -8.66 -11.47
CA VAL A 657 23.49 -7.30 -11.08
C VAL A 657 24.57 -6.23 -11.33
N GLY A 658 25.86 -6.58 -11.18
CA GLY A 658 26.99 -5.69 -11.44
C GLY A 658 27.30 -5.48 -12.93
N GLU A 659 26.84 -6.40 -13.79
CA GLU A 659 26.93 -6.30 -15.25
C GLU A 659 25.65 -5.74 -15.89
N ALA A 660 24.49 -5.84 -15.24
CA ALA A 660 23.23 -5.34 -15.81
C ALA A 660 23.16 -3.80 -15.86
N PHE A 661 23.64 -3.10 -14.82
CA PHE A 661 23.52 -1.64 -14.71
C PHE A 661 24.88 -0.96 -14.85
N ASP A 662 24.99 0.05 -15.72
CA ASP A 662 26.22 0.82 -15.93
C ASP A 662 26.42 1.88 -14.83
N ILE A 663 25.33 2.59 -14.50
CA ILE A 663 25.34 3.75 -13.61
C ILE A 663 24.36 3.52 -12.47
N ALA A 664 24.81 3.82 -11.25
CA ALA A 664 23.96 3.85 -10.08
C ALA A 664 23.97 5.24 -9.43
N ILE A 665 22.80 5.68 -8.97
CA ILE A 665 22.60 7.01 -8.38
C ILE A 665 21.95 6.86 -7.01
N GLU A 666 22.48 7.58 -6.01
CA GLU A 666 21.91 7.65 -4.66
C GLU A 666 21.25 9.02 -4.47
N ILE A 667 19.94 9.07 -4.15
CA ILE A 667 19.22 10.33 -3.93
C ILE A 667 18.67 10.44 -2.50
N GLY A 668 19.13 11.46 -1.79
CA GLY A 668 18.72 11.80 -0.43
C GLY A 668 17.61 12.86 -0.43
N SER A 669 16.86 12.90 0.67
CA SER A 669 15.98 14.02 1.02
C SER A 669 16.53 14.70 2.27
N PHE A 670 16.62 16.02 2.25
CA PHE A 670 17.25 16.83 3.31
C PHE A 670 16.21 17.53 4.20
N PRO A 671 16.61 18.00 5.41
CA PRO A 671 15.70 18.73 6.32
C PRO A 671 15.16 20.06 5.77
N ASP A 672 15.73 20.58 4.67
CA ASP A 672 15.24 21.74 3.93
C ASP A 672 14.11 21.38 2.93
N GLY A 673 13.68 20.12 2.90
CA GLY A 673 12.70 19.57 1.96
C GLY A 673 13.22 19.30 0.56
N ARG A 674 14.50 19.62 0.27
CA ARG A 674 15.09 19.40 -1.05
C ARG A 674 15.58 17.97 -1.21
N LEU A 675 15.44 17.44 -2.42
CA LEU A 675 16.16 16.24 -2.82
C LEU A 675 17.55 16.64 -3.31
N ARG A 676 18.59 15.87 -2.98
CA ARG A 676 19.95 16.07 -3.50
C ARG A 676 20.57 14.71 -3.84
N VAL A 677 21.28 14.62 -4.97
CA VAL A 677 21.98 13.40 -5.38
C VAL A 677 23.26 13.23 -4.55
N MET A 678 23.24 12.25 -3.65
CA MET A 678 24.34 11.96 -2.71
C MET A 678 25.57 11.41 -3.42
N ARG A 679 25.38 10.55 -4.44
CA ARG A 679 26.44 10.10 -5.34
C ARG A 679 25.89 9.70 -6.71
N ILE A 680 26.74 9.78 -7.72
CA ILE A 680 26.61 9.04 -8.98
C ILE A 680 27.85 8.14 -9.08
N ALA A 681 27.65 6.84 -9.29
CA ALA A 681 28.70 5.84 -9.38
C ALA A 681 28.61 5.05 -10.69
N GLU A 682 29.76 4.74 -11.28
CA GLU A 682 29.88 3.66 -12.26
C GLU A 682 29.84 2.32 -11.50
N LEU A 683 28.97 1.42 -11.91
CA LEU A 683 29.00 0.03 -11.45
C LEU A 683 29.92 -0.81 -12.35
N GLY A 684 30.21 -2.02 -11.90
CA GLY A 684 30.84 -3.04 -12.71
C GLY A 684 30.86 -4.38 -11.99
N GLY A 685 31.58 -5.32 -12.60
CA GLY A 685 31.75 -6.68 -12.09
C GLY A 685 32.25 -6.79 -10.65
N THR A 686 32.21 -8.01 -10.13
CA THR A 686 32.39 -8.33 -8.72
C THR A 686 33.84 -8.31 -8.24
N ASP A 687 34.01 -8.10 -6.94
CA ASP A 687 35.20 -8.46 -6.17
C ASP A 687 34.81 -9.33 -4.97
N ALA A 688 35.81 -9.75 -4.17
CA ALA A 688 35.59 -10.56 -2.97
C ALA A 688 34.76 -9.89 -1.85
N LYS A 689 34.33 -8.64 -2.03
CA LYS A 689 33.50 -7.85 -1.10
C LYS A 689 32.11 -7.54 -1.65
N GLY A 690 31.87 -7.73 -2.95
CA GLY A 690 30.56 -7.60 -3.59
C GLY A 690 30.62 -7.01 -4.99
N ILE A 691 29.61 -6.24 -5.37
CA ILE A 691 29.59 -5.46 -6.62
C ILE A 691 30.46 -4.23 -6.45
N VAL A 692 31.35 -3.96 -7.42
CA VAL A 692 32.23 -2.79 -7.38
C VAL A 692 31.47 -1.56 -7.86
N ALA A 693 31.34 -0.57 -6.97
CA ALA A 693 30.81 0.75 -7.30
C ALA A 693 31.94 1.80 -7.21
N ARG A 694 32.04 2.67 -8.23
CA ARG A 694 33.05 3.71 -8.36
C ARG A 694 32.38 5.07 -8.42
N ASP A 695 32.33 5.75 -7.29
CA ASP A 695 31.76 7.09 -7.18
C ASP A 695 32.49 8.06 -8.15
N LEU A 696 31.74 8.64 -9.09
CA LEU A 696 32.19 9.64 -10.08
C LEU A 696 31.94 11.06 -9.55
N PHE A 697 30.76 11.25 -8.93
CA PHE A 697 30.32 12.48 -8.29
C PHE A 697 29.80 12.15 -6.89
N VAL A 698 30.09 13.01 -5.90
CA VAL A 698 29.66 12.87 -4.50
C VAL A 698 29.21 14.23 -3.97
N PHE A 699 28.12 14.27 -3.19
CA PHE A 699 27.72 15.45 -2.42
C PHE A 699 28.38 15.44 -1.04
N ASN A 700 29.13 16.48 -0.73
CA ASN A 700 29.74 16.70 0.58
C ASN A 700 28.84 17.68 1.34
N ALA A 701 28.14 17.22 2.39
CA ALA A 701 27.41 18.10 3.29
C ALA A 701 28.39 18.93 4.15
N ASP A 702 28.06 20.20 4.39
CA ASP A 702 28.91 21.10 5.15
C ASP A 702 28.88 20.77 6.66
N ALA A 703 30.05 20.74 7.29
CA ALA A 703 30.21 20.24 8.67
C ALA A 703 29.72 21.22 9.76
N SER A 704 29.23 22.40 9.39
CA SER A 704 29.06 23.56 10.29
C SER A 704 27.61 23.93 10.64
N GLY A 705 26.60 23.26 10.07
CA GLY A 705 25.19 23.59 10.36
C GLY A 705 24.19 22.50 10.00
N GLY A 706 23.21 22.26 10.87
CA GLY A 706 22.14 21.30 10.63
C GLY A 706 21.06 21.84 9.69
N GLY A 707 21.31 21.87 8.39
CA GLY A 707 20.32 22.28 7.40
C GLY A 707 20.82 22.32 5.96
N GLY A 708 20.56 21.25 5.19
CA GLY A 708 20.64 21.24 3.72
C GLY A 708 22.04 21.24 3.08
N ASP A 709 22.87 22.21 3.42
CA ASP A 709 23.90 22.71 2.50
C ASP A 709 25.22 21.92 2.47
N GLY A 710 25.95 22.14 1.37
CA GLY A 710 27.05 21.31 0.91
C GLY A 710 27.28 21.43 -0.60
N THR A 711 28.32 20.76 -1.09
CA THR A 711 28.81 20.89 -2.48
C THR A 711 28.96 19.56 -3.21
N PHE A 712 28.58 19.55 -4.49
CA PHE A 712 28.86 18.42 -5.39
C PHE A 712 30.32 18.46 -5.85
N SER A 713 31.07 17.38 -5.63
CA SER A 713 32.45 17.25 -6.12
C SER A 713 32.61 16.05 -7.07
N ALA A 714 33.35 16.25 -8.16
CA ALA A 714 33.84 15.14 -8.97
C ALA A 714 35.02 14.45 -8.27
N THR A 715 35.11 13.11 -8.36
CA THR A 715 36.12 12.35 -7.61
C THR A 715 37.50 12.31 -8.27
N GLY A 716 37.58 12.63 -9.56
CA GLY A 716 38.76 12.40 -10.40
C GLY A 716 38.71 11.10 -11.22
N VAL A 717 37.67 10.27 -11.03
CA VAL A 717 37.47 9.04 -11.82
C VAL A 717 36.81 9.38 -13.16
N VAL A 718 37.50 9.06 -14.26
CA VAL A 718 36.88 9.04 -15.60
C VAL A 718 36.19 7.68 -15.78
N PRO A 719 34.89 7.64 -16.09
CA PRO A 719 34.17 6.38 -16.25
C PRO A 719 34.55 5.65 -17.55
N ARG A 720 34.48 4.32 -17.53
CA ARG A 720 34.63 3.43 -18.69
C ARG A 720 33.60 3.72 -19.78
N ILE A 721 32.34 3.98 -19.39
CA ILE A 721 31.26 4.29 -20.33
C ILE A 721 31.52 5.58 -21.15
N ALA A 722 32.46 6.44 -20.74
CA ALA A 722 32.91 7.56 -21.58
C ALA A 722 33.45 7.13 -22.95
N ASN A 723 34.04 5.93 -23.06
CA ASN A 723 34.52 5.39 -24.33
C ASN A 723 33.37 4.99 -25.26
N GLU A 724 32.31 4.40 -24.68
CA GLU A 724 31.12 3.96 -25.42
C GLU A 724 30.25 5.15 -25.82
N LEU A 725 30.16 6.16 -24.96
CA LEU A 725 29.59 7.47 -25.28
C LEU A 725 30.31 8.10 -26.49
N ALA A 726 31.65 8.14 -26.46
CA ALA A 726 32.45 8.65 -27.57
C ALA A 726 32.27 7.82 -28.86
N ALA A 727 32.16 6.48 -28.75
CA ALA A 727 31.89 5.59 -29.89
C ALA A 727 30.48 5.81 -30.49
N ARG A 728 29.48 6.14 -29.66
CA ARG A 728 28.14 6.59 -30.09
C ARG A 728 28.10 8.08 -30.50
N GLY A 729 29.26 8.74 -30.65
CA GLY A 729 29.41 10.11 -31.14
C GLY A 729 29.25 11.22 -30.10
N MET A 730 28.94 10.88 -28.85
CA MET A 730 28.73 11.85 -27.78
C MET A 730 30.05 12.26 -27.11
N LYS A 731 30.41 13.53 -27.25
CA LYS A 731 31.63 14.09 -26.66
C LYS A 731 31.35 14.66 -25.27
N LEU A 732 31.58 13.86 -24.23
CA LEU A 732 31.76 14.40 -22.88
C LEU A 732 33.07 15.19 -22.80
N ASP A 733 33.05 16.34 -22.14
CA ASP A 733 34.28 17.03 -21.74
C ASP A 733 34.88 16.32 -20.52
N GLY A 734 36.14 15.86 -20.65
CA GLY A 734 36.90 15.29 -19.53
C GLY A 734 37.10 16.25 -18.36
N ALA A 735 36.87 17.55 -18.53
CA ALA A 735 36.81 18.52 -17.44
C ALA A 735 35.69 18.22 -16.43
N LEU A 736 34.58 17.58 -16.83
CA LEU A 736 33.47 17.21 -15.95
C LEU A 736 33.89 16.31 -14.78
N PHE A 737 34.90 15.45 -15.01
CA PHE A 737 35.42 14.50 -14.01
C PHE A 737 36.66 15.02 -13.28
N LYS A 738 37.20 16.19 -13.64
CA LYS A 738 38.36 16.76 -12.94
C LYS A 738 37.99 17.05 -11.50
N ARG A 739 38.79 16.51 -10.59
CA ARG A 739 38.59 16.63 -9.14
C ARG A 739 38.55 18.11 -8.74
N THR A 740 37.35 18.59 -8.44
CA THR A 740 37.13 19.93 -7.89
C THR A 740 37.83 20.05 -6.54
N GLY A 741 38.42 21.22 -6.28
CA GLY A 741 39.16 21.48 -5.03
C GLY A 741 38.30 21.30 -3.79
N ARG A 742 38.98 21.10 -2.65
CA ARG A 742 38.40 20.95 -1.32
C ARG A 742 38.74 22.17 -0.46
#